data_AF-A0A075AC32-F1
#
_entry.id   AF-A0A075AC32-F1
#
_cell.length_a   1.000
_cell.length_b   1.000
_cell.length_c   1.000
_cell.angle_alpha   90.00
_cell.angle_beta   90.00
_cell.angle_gamma   90.00
#
_symmetry.space_group_name_H-M   'P 1'
#
loop_
_entity.id
_entity.type
_entity.pdbx_description
1 polymer ?
#
loop_
_entity_poly.entity_id
_entity_poly.type
_entity_poly.pdbx_seq_one_letter_code
_entity_poly.pdbx_strand_id
1 'polypeptide(L)'
;MDSVRAGPFGQLFRPDNFVFGQSGAGNNWAKGHYTEGAELVDSVLDVVRKESESCDCLQGFQMTHSLGGGTGSGMGTLLISKIREEYPDRIMNTFSVVPSPKVSDTVVEPYNATLSVHQLVENTDETYCIDNEALYDICFRTLKLTTPTYGDLNHLVSATMSGVTTCLRFPGQLNADLRKLAVNMVPFPRLHFFMPGFAPLTSRGSQQYRALTVPELTQQMFDAKNMMAACDPRHGRYLTVAAIFRGRMSMKEVDEQMLNVQNKNSSYFVEWIPNNVKTAVCDIPPRGLKMSVTFIGNSTAIQELFKRVSEQFTAMFRRKAFLHWYTGEGMDEMEFTEAESNMNDLATEFNQQSNDETALGQFGYIVSSPQPDVPESIAWYMLTLEVPDTKIRVTRRFDNPEYQKEEVGSKFYGTIPTRAGQCGNQIGAKFWEVISDEHGIDPTGTYHGDSDLQLERINVYYNEATGGNTRLIDMREIVHIQAGQCGNQIGAKFWEVISDEHGIDPTGTYHGDSDLQLERINVYYNEATGGKYVPRAVLVDLEPGTMDSVRAGPFGQLFRPDNFVFGQSGAGNNWAKGHYTEGAELVDSVLDVVRKEAESCDCLQGFQLTHSLGGGTGSGMGTLLISKIREEYPDRIMNTFSVVPSPKVSDTVVEPYNATLSVHQLVENTDETYCIDNEALYDICFRTLKLTTPTYGDLNHLVSATMSGVTTCLRFPGQLNADLRKLAVNMVPFPRLHFFMPGFAPLTSRGSQQYRALTVPELTQQMFDAKNMMAACDPRHGRYLTVAAMFRGRMSMKEVDEQMLNVQNKNSSYFVEWIPNNVKTAVCDIPPRGLKMSVTFIGNSTAIQELFKRVSEQFTAMFRRKAFLHWYTGEGMDEMEFTEAESNMNDLVSEYQQYQDATAEEEGEFEEEENEEA
;
A
#
# COMPACT_ATOMS: atom_id res chain seq x y z
N MET A 1 6.05 28.06 19.09
CA MET A 1 6.36 26.65 19.41
C MET A 1 6.40 26.42 20.91
N ASP A 2 7.07 27.27 21.71
CA ASP A 2 7.03 27.15 23.17
C ASP A 2 5.62 27.24 23.76
N SER A 3 4.75 28.07 23.19
CA SER A 3 3.32 28.13 23.56
C SER A 3 2.56 26.85 23.24
N VAL A 4 2.97 26.11 22.19
CA VAL A 4 2.39 24.80 21.83
C VAL A 4 2.90 23.72 22.77
N ARG A 5 4.20 23.76 23.11
CA ARG A 5 4.84 22.83 24.05
C ARG A 5 4.34 23.00 25.48
N ALA A 6 4.02 24.23 25.90
CA ALA A 6 3.46 24.55 27.21
C ALA A 6 1.93 24.33 27.30
N GLY A 7 1.27 24.00 26.18
CA GLY A 7 -0.16 23.70 26.15
C GLY A 7 -0.50 22.36 26.81
N PRO A 8 -1.78 22.12 27.16
CA PRO A 8 -2.22 20.91 27.87
C PRO A 8 -1.84 19.61 27.16
N PHE A 9 -1.89 19.58 25.82
CA PHE A 9 -1.51 18.42 24.99
C PHE A 9 -0.08 18.52 24.42
N GLY A 10 0.74 19.48 24.89
CA GLY A 10 2.09 19.71 24.39
C GLY A 10 3.06 18.56 24.63
N GLN A 11 2.76 17.67 25.59
CA GLN A 11 3.55 16.48 25.94
C GLN A 11 3.34 15.30 24.99
N LEU A 12 2.28 15.31 24.17
CA LEU A 12 2.00 14.25 23.19
C LEU A 12 2.83 14.38 21.90
N PHE A 13 3.37 15.57 21.61
CA PHE A 13 4.22 15.77 20.45
C PHE A 13 5.64 15.32 20.74
N ARG A 14 6.22 14.49 19.86
CA ARG A 14 7.62 14.07 19.95
C ARG A 14 8.54 15.31 19.96
N PRO A 15 9.45 15.42 20.93
CA PRO A 15 10.39 16.56 21.00
C PRO A 15 11.22 16.72 19.72
N ASP A 16 11.58 15.62 19.08
CA ASP A 16 12.42 15.57 17.87
C ASP A 16 11.71 16.14 16.62
N ASN A 17 10.38 16.23 16.65
CA ASN A 17 9.59 16.75 15.52
C ASN A 17 9.43 18.28 15.58
N PHE A 18 10.00 18.94 16.59
CA PHE A 18 10.05 20.40 16.67
C PHE A 18 11.33 20.95 16.05
N VAL A 19 11.22 21.49 14.84
CA VAL A 19 12.34 22.13 14.14
C VAL A 19 12.32 23.64 14.40
N PHE A 20 13.43 24.18 14.91
CA PHE A 20 13.59 25.60 15.24
C PHE A 20 14.58 26.27 14.29
N GLY A 21 14.16 27.36 13.65
CA GLY A 21 15.08 28.26 12.95
C GLY A 21 15.84 29.16 13.93
N GLN A 22 17.07 29.55 13.57
CA GLN A 22 17.89 30.49 14.36
C GLN A 22 17.33 31.92 14.32
N SER A 23 16.56 32.24 13.28
CA SER A 23 15.97 33.54 13.03
C SER A 23 14.58 33.40 12.38
N GLY A 24 13.74 34.43 12.50
CA GLY A 24 12.38 34.43 11.94
C GLY A 24 12.32 35.11 10.57
N ALA A 25 11.52 34.57 9.65
CA ALA A 25 11.22 35.22 8.36
C ALA A 25 10.34 36.48 8.50
N GLY A 26 9.82 36.77 9.70
CA GLY A 26 8.92 37.88 9.96
C GLY A 26 7.65 37.80 9.10
N ASN A 27 7.23 38.94 8.55
CA ASN A 27 6.07 39.03 7.65
C ASN A 27 6.47 39.04 6.16
N ASN A 28 7.68 38.61 5.81
CA ASN A 28 8.19 38.64 4.44
C ASN A 28 8.20 37.24 3.80
N TRP A 29 7.44 37.04 2.71
CA TRP A 29 7.39 35.78 1.97
C TRP A 29 8.74 35.42 1.34
N ALA A 30 9.44 36.38 0.70
CA ALA A 30 10.72 36.11 0.03
C ALA A 30 11.80 35.64 1.02
N LYS A 31 11.81 36.22 2.22
CA LYS A 31 12.71 35.77 3.29
C LYS A 31 12.39 34.34 3.76
N GLY A 32 11.11 33.98 3.74
CA GLY A 32 10.66 32.61 4.04
C GLY A 32 10.93 31.62 2.90
N HIS A 33 10.99 32.07 1.65
CA HIS A 33 11.12 31.18 0.49
C HIS A 33 12.58 31.03 0.04
N TYR A 34 13.35 32.11 -0.06
CA TYR A 34 14.68 32.10 -0.65
C TYR A 34 15.84 32.07 0.35
N THR A 35 15.64 32.57 1.57
CA THR A 35 16.74 32.71 2.54
C THR A 35 16.50 31.84 3.78
N GLU A 36 15.83 32.36 4.80
CA GLU A 36 15.71 31.70 6.12
C GLU A 36 14.91 30.39 6.08
N GLY A 37 13.91 30.30 5.20
CA GLY A 37 13.16 29.05 5.08
C GLY A 37 13.88 28.00 4.24
N ALA A 38 14.68 28.41 3.24
CA ALA A 38 15.50 27.45 2.48
C ALA A 38 16.53 26.76 3.37
N GLU A 39 17.15 27.49 4.31
CA GLU A 39 18.06 26.89 5.31
C GLU A 39 17.37 25.88 6.24
N LEU A 40 16.07 26.06 6.49
CA LEU A 40 15.30 25.23 7.42
C LEU A 40 14.54 24.08 6.73
N VAL A 41 14.23 24.22 5.44
CA VAL A 41 13.38 23.26 4.71
C VAL A 41 14.02 21.89 4.64
N ASP A 42 15.33 21.79 4.42
CA ASP A 42 16.02 20.49 4.39
C ASP A 42 15.88 19.76 5.73
N SER A 43 16.04 20.48 6.84
CA SER A 43 15.83 19.91 8.19
C SER A 43 14.38 19.46 8.43
N VAL A 44 13.40 20.16 7.85
CA VAL A 44 12.00 19.76 7.93
C VAL A 44 11.72 18.55 7.03
N LEU A 45 12.30 18.51 5.82
CA LEU A 45 12.17 17.39 4.90
C LEU A 45 12.76 16.12 5.48
N ASP A 46 13.88 16.19 6.20
CA ASP A 46 14.46 15.03 6.88
C ASP A 46 13.52 14.45 7.95
N VAL A 47 12.83 15.32 8.72
CA VAL A 47 11.79 14.88 9.67
C VAL A 47 10.60 14.29 8.93
N VAL A 48 10.19 14.89 7.81
CA VAL A 48 9.10 14.37 6.98
C VAL A 48 9.45 13.00 6.39
N ARG A 49 10.66 12.81 5.90
CA ARG A 49 11.18 11.52 5.39
C ARG A 49 11.15 10.46 6.49
N LYS A 50 11.70 10.78 7.67
CA LYS A 50 11.71 9.88 8.83
C LYS A 50 10.31 9.44 9.23
N GLU A 51 9.35 10.38 9.29
CA GLU A 51 7.96 10.04 9.61
C GLU A 51 7.28 9.29 8.45
N SER A 52 7.65 9.56 7.19
CA SER A 52 7.13 8.83 6.02
C SER A 52 7.57 7.37 5.97
N GLU A 53 8.81 7.09 6.35
CA GLU A 53 9.35 5.74 6.46
C GLU A 53 8.72 4.95 7.62
N SER A 54 8.25 5.65 8.66
CA SER A 54 7.54 5.04 9.78
C SER A 54 6.08 4.68 9.47
N CYS A 55 5.54 5.18 8.35
CA CYS A 55 4.19 4.86 7.89
C CYS A 55 4.19 3.58 7.02
N ASP A 56 3.18 2.73 7.13
CA ASP A 56 3.08 1.53 6.26
C ASP A 56 2.63 1.83 4.85
N CYS A 57 1.73 2.79 4.75
CA CYS A 57 1.13 3.22 3.51
C CYS A 57 0.82 4.71 3.67
N LEU A 58 1.76 5.53 3.21
CA LEU A 58 1.59 6.97 3.14
C LEU A 58 0.53 7.30 2.06
N GLN A 59 -0.61 7.85 2.48
CA GLN A 59 -1.67 8.27 1.55
C GLN A 59 -1.41 9.66 0.96
N GLY A 60 -0.83 10.56 1.74
CA GLY A 60 -0.61 11.95 1.35
C GLY A 60 -0.06 12.80 2.49
N PHE A 61 0.09 14.08 2.21
CA PHE A 61 0.57 15.10 3.14
C PHE A 61 -0.55 16.09 3.42
N GLN A 62 -0.72 16.47 4.68
CA GLN A 62 -1.71 17.47 5.09
C GLN A 62 -1.00 18.68 5.66
N MET A 63 -1.00 19.79 4.93
CA MET A 63 -0.32 21.00 5.36
C MET A 63 -1.31 22.01 5.97
N THR A 64 -0.99 22.57 7.13
CA THR A 64 -1.74 23.71 7.70
C THR A 64 -0.84 24.93 7.77
N HIS A 65 -1.23 25.99 7.06
CA HIS A 65 -0.42 27.21 6.95
C HIS A 65 -1.29 28.47 6.79
N SER A 66 -0.66 29.62 6.99
CA SER A 66 -1.29 30.94 6.84
C SER A 66 -0.63 31.69 5.71
N LEU A 67 -1.45 32.22 4.79
CA LEU A 67 -0.97 32.91 3.60
C LEU A 67 -0.46 34.33 3.90
N GLY A 68 -0.74 34.88 5.09
CA GLY A 68 -0.38 36.26 5.45
C GLY A 68 1.02 36.44 6.06
N GLY A 69 1.59 35.42 6.71
CA GLY A 69 2.85 35.56 7.47
C GLY A 69 4.05 34.95 6.75
N GLY A 70 5.25 35.55 6.86
CA GLY A 70 6.42 35.18 6.04
C GLY A 70 6.88 33.72 6.16
N THR A 71 6.89 33.15 7.36
CA THR A 71 7.20 31.72 7.55
C THR A 71 6.06 30.80 7.12
N GLY A 72 4.80 31.20 7.37
CA GLY A 72 3.65 30.37 7.01
C GLY A 72 3.43 30.30 5.51
N SER A 73 3.66 31.41 4.82
CA SER A 73 3.43 31.59 3.40
C SER A 73 4.67 31.16 2.60
N GLY A 74 5.82 31.82 2.79
CA GLY A 74 7.04 31.60 2.00
C GLY A 74 7.66 30.23 2.16
N MET A 75 8.03 29.88 3.40
CA MET A 75 8.58 28.55 3.71
C MET A 75 7.52 27.47 3.52
N GLY A 76 6.26 27.80 3.81
CA GLY A 76 5.16 26.87 3.67
C GLY A 76 4.99 26.39 2.23
N THR A 77 4.95 27.32 1.27
CA THR A 77 4.84 26.97 -0.14
C THR A 77 6.11 26.34 -0.70
N LEU A 78 7.30 26.71 -0.21
CA LEU A 78 8.55 26.03 -0.57
C LEU A 78 8.50 24.55 -0.16
N LEU A 79 8.05 24.27 1.06
CA LEU A 79 7.94 22.90 1.56
C LEU A 79 6.94 22.08 0.73
N ILE A 80 5.84 22.68 0.30
CA ILE A 80 4.85 22.02 -0.58
C ILE A 80 5.50 21.61 -1.91
N SER A 81 6.21 22.53 -2.55
CA SER A 81 6.92 22.27 -3.80
C SER A 81 7.96 21.15 -3.64
N LYS A 82 8.78 21.20 -2.59
CA LYS A 82 9.79 20.18 -2.31
C LYS A 82 9.20 18.80 -2.01
N ILE A 83 8.12 18.73 -1.24
CA ILE A 83 7.41 17.47 -0.99
C ILE A 83 6.82 16.91 -2.28
N ARG A 84 6.30 17.77 -3.18
CA ARG A 84 5.78 17.36 -4.48
C ARG A 84 6.87 16.82 -5.40
N GLU A 85 8.08 17.39 -5.36
CA GLU A 85 9.26 16.89 -6.08
C GLU A 85 9.69 15.50 -5.58
N GLU A 86 9.72 15.29 -4.26
CA GLU A 86 10.14 14.01 -3.65
C GLU A 86 9.06 12.93 -3.74
N TYR A 87 7.78 13.29 -3.67
CA TYR A 87 6.65 12.36 -3.62
C TYR A 87 5.56 12.72 -4.66
N PRO A 88 5.84 12.56 -5.97
CA PRO A 88 4.93 12.99 -7.03
C PRO A 88 3.58 12.24 -7.04
N ASP A 89 3.58 10.97 -6.61
CA ASP A 89 2.38 10.12 -6.61
C ASP A 89 1.52 10.26 -5.34
N ARG A 90 1.87 11.15 -4.42
CA ARG A 90 1.18 11.33 -3.14
C ARG A 90 0.37 12.62 -3.12
N ILE A 91 -0.78 12.57 -2.46
CA ILE A 91 -1.72 13.68 -2.46
C ILE A 91 -1.27 14.75 -1.50
N MET A 92 -1.30 15.99 -1.98
CA MET A 92 -1.00 17.16 -1.19
C MET A 92 -2.29 17.93 -0.87
N ASN A 93 -2.73 17.82 0.38
CA ASN A 93 -3.90 18.51 0.91
C ASN A 93 -3.47 19.68 1.80
N THR A 94 -4.03 20.87 1.58
CA THR A 94 -3.68 22.06 2.37
C THR A 94 -4.90 22.74 3.00
N PHE A 95 -4.74 23.14 4.26
CA PHE A 95 -5.65 24.04 4.97
C PHE A 95 -5.02 25.42 5.04
N SER A 96 -5.52 26.32 4.20
CA SER A 96 -4.94 27.63 3.93
C SER A 96 -5.76 28.74 4.59
N VAL A 97 -5.19 29.40 5.60
CA VAL A 97 -5.84 30.55 6.25
C VAL A 97 -5.50 31.83 5.48
N VAL A 98 -6.53 32.44 4.92
CA VAL A 98 -6.46 33.68 4.16
C VAL A 98 -6.50 34.87 5.12
N PRO A 99 -5.55 35.82 4.99
CA PRO A 99 -5.52 37.03 5.80
C PRO A 99 -6.73 37.94 5.54
N SER A 100 -7.09 38.74 6.55
CA SER A 100 -8.12 39.77 6.43
C SER A 100 -7.65 41.08 7.08
N PRO A 101 -7.83 42.22 6.39
CA PRO A 101 -7.43 43.53 6.90
C PRO A 101 -8.26 44.01 8.10
N LYS A 102 -9.37 43.33 8.44
CA LYS A 102 -10.17 43.64 9.64
C LYS A 102 -9.60 43.03 10.91
N VAL A 103 -8.74 42.03 10.80
CA VAL A 103 -8.26 41.19 11.91
C VAL A 103 -6.75 41.30 12.10
N SER A 104 -5.99 41.58 11.04
CA SER A 104 -4.52 41.68 11.08
C SER A 104 -4.02 43.12 10.91
N ASP A 105 -2.98 43.47 11.66
CA ASP A 105 -2.26 44.74 11.55
C ASP A 105 -1.10 44.70 10.53
N THR A 106 -0.91 43.58 9.84
CA THR A 106 0.23 43.38 8.92
C THR A 106 -0.05 43.97 7.54
N VAL A 107 0.82 44.89 7.08
CA VAL A 107 0.58 45.67 5.86
C VAL A 107 0.94 44.92 4.56
N VAL A 108 1.77 43.87 4.64
CA VAL A 108 2.32 43.16 3.47
C VAL A 108 1.58 41.86 3.12
N GLU A 109 0.49 41.54 3.81
CA GLU A 109 -0.26 40.29 3.64
C GLU A 109 -0.76 40.03 2.20
N PRO A 110 -1.22 41.03 1.43
CA PRO A 110 -1.68 40.78 0.06
C PRO A 110 -0.56 40.27 -0.86
N TYR A 111 0.68 40.75 -0.70
CA TYR A 111 1.82 40.21 -1.46
C TYR A 111 2.07 38.75 -1.13
N ASN A 112 2.12 38.42 0.17
CA ASN A 112 2.36 37.06 0.63
C ASN A 112 1.24 36.11 0.17
N ALA A 113 -0.01 36.56 0.19
CA ALA A 113 -1.15 35.76 -0.22
C ALA A 113 -1.17 35.47 -1.72
N THR A 114 -0.92 36.48 -2.57
CA THR A 114 -0.87 36.29 -4.04
C THR A 114 0.23 35.32 -4.44
N LEU A 115 1.44 35.47 -3.89
CA LEU A 115 2.56 34.58 -4.18
C LEU A 115 2.31 33.14 -3.69
N SER A 116 1.67 32.99 -2.53
CA SER A 116 1.34 31.66 -2.01
C SER A 116 0.26 30.97 -2.84
N VAL A 117 -0.76 31.70 -3.29
CA VAL A 117 -1.82 31.13 -4.14
C VAL A 117 -1.24 30.62 -5.46
N HIS A 118 -0.32 31.36 -6.08
CA HIS A 118 0.38 30.91 -7.28
C HIS A 118 1.05 29.54 -7.08
N GLN A 119 1.78 29.36 -5.97
CA GLN A 119 2.43 28.09 -5.65
C GLN A 119 1.44 26.96 -5.28
N LEU A 120 0.30 27.30 -4.66
CA LEU A 120 -0.74 26.33 -4.33
C LEU A 120 -1.47 25.81 -5.59
N VAL A 121 -1.66 26.66 -6.61
CA VAL A 121 -2.28 26.24 -7.88
C VAL A 121 -1.47 25.14 -8.57
N GLU A 122 -0.15 25.18 -8.46
CA GLU A 122 0.75 24.25 -9.16
C GLU A 122 1.05 22.98 -8.35
N ASN A 123 1.24 23.12 -7.03
CA ASN A 123 1.85 22.06 -6.22
C ASN A 123 0.89 21.36 -5.25
N THR A 124 -0.41 21.68 -5.28
CA THR A 124 -1.41 21.04 -4.41
C THR A 124 -2.53 20.38 -5.19
N ASP A 125 -3.11 19.32 -4.65
CA ASP A 125 -4.24 18.62 -5.25
C ASP A 125 -5.57 19.02 -4.58
N GLU A 126 -5.54 19.41 -3.30
CA GLU A 126 -6.71 19.90 -2.56
C GLU A 126 -6.33 21.10 -1.69
N THR A 127 -7.05 22.22 -1.80
CA THR A 127 -6.84 23.39 -0.95
C THR A 127 -8.13 23.87 -0.30
N TYR A 128 -8.23 23.75 1.02
CA TYR A 128 -9.34 24.26 1.83
C TYR A 128 -9.07 25.70 2.25
N CYS A 129 -9.86 26.64 1.72
CA CYS A 129 -9.72 28.07 1.97
C CYS A 129 -10.53 28.51 3.20
N ILE A 130 -9.84 29.08 4.19
CA ILE A 130 -10.46 29.57 5.43
C ILE A 130 -10.14 31.05 5.58
N ASP A 131 -11.16 31.90 5.70
CA ASP A 131 -11.00 33.35 5.80
C ASP A 131 -11.15 33.84 7.24
N ASN A 132 -10.14 34.58 7.74
CA ASN A 132 -10.20 35.23 9.05
C ASN A 132 -11.40 36.18 9.21
N GLU A 133 -11.86 36.81 8.13
CA GLU A 133 -13.05 37.67 8.16
C GLU A 133 -14.31 36.88 8.52
N ALA A 134 -14.50 35.73 7.86
CA ALA A 134 -15.64 34.85 8.10
C ALA A 134 -15.60 34.26 9.51
N LEU A 135 -14.43 33.79 9.96
CA LEU A 135 -14.27 33.26 11.31
C LEU A 135 -14.62 34.31 12.38
N TYR A 136 -14.17 35.55 12.21
CA TYR A 136 -14.48 36.64 13.15
C TYR A 136 -15.99 36.95 13.18
N ASP A 137 -16.62 37.06 12.01
CA ASP A 137 -18.06 37.30 11.90
C ASP A 137 -18.89 36.15 12.51
N ILE A 138 -18.47 34.89 12.34
CA ILE A 138 -19.10 33.73 12.97
C ILE A 138 -19.00 33.82 14.49
N CYS A 139 -17.80 34.09 15.03
CA CYS A 139 -17.60 34.18 16.47
C CYS A 139 -18.41 35.33 17.09
N PHE A 140 -18.46 36.48 16.43
CA PHE A 140 -19.15 37.66 16.92
C PHE A 140 -20.69 37.54 16.78
N ARG A 141 -21.19 37.19 15.58
CA ARG A 141 -22.63 37.20 15.26
C ARG A 141 -23.33 35.91 15.66
N THR A 142 -22.72 34.76 15.38
CA THR A 142 -23.36 33.44 15.55
C THR A 142 -23.09 32.87 16.94
N LEU A 143 -21.84 32.91 17.41
CA LEU A 143 -21.47 32.40 18.74
C LEU A 143 -21.69 33.42 19.88
N LYS A 144 -21.96 34.69 19.53
CA LYS A 144 -22.20 35.82 20.46
C LYS A 144 -21.04 36.10 21.41
N LEU A 145 -19.81 35.93 20.94
CA LEU A 145 -18.60 36.30 21.70
C LEU A 145 -18.35 37.80 21.53
N THR A 146 -18.26 38.54 22.64
CA THR A 146 -18.08 40.00 22.63
C THR A 146 -16.68 40.43 22.17
N THR A 147 -15.68 39.59 22.41
CA THR A 147 -14.27 39.80 22.02
C THR A 147 -13.66 38.45 21.63
N PRO A 148 -13.77 38.02 20.36
CA PRO A 148 -13.23 36.73 19.93
C PRO A 148 -11.70 36.72 20.02
N THR A 149 -11.13 35.67 20.61
CA THR A 149 -9.68 35.49 20.71
C THR A 149 -9.17 34.57 19.59
N TYR A 150 -7.87 34.61 19.29
CA TYR A 150 -7.25 33.63 18.36
C TYR A 150 -7.45 32.18 18.80
N GLY A 151 -7.57 31.90 20.11
CA GLY A 151 -7.90 30.57 20.61
C GLY A 151 -9.30 30.10 20.18
N ASP A 152 -10.28 31.01 20.15
CA ASP A 152 -11.64 30.71 19.71
C ASP A 152 -11.71 30.48 18.19
N LEU A 153 -10.98 31.29 17.42
CA LEU A 153 -10.85 31.15 15.96
C LEU A 153 -10.18 29.81 15.62
N ASN A 154 -9.06 29.49 16.27
CA ASN A 154 -8.34 28.23 16.06
C ASN A 154 -9.22 27.02 16.40
N HIS A 155 -10.02 27.07 17.47
CA HIS A 155 -10.97 26.01 17.80
C HIS A 155 -12.00 25.77 16.69
N LEU A 156 -12.50 26.83 16.05
CA LEU A 156 -13.47 26.72 14.96
C LEU A 156 -12.84 26.08 13.71
N VAL A 157 -11.61 26.48 13.38
CA VAL A 157 -10.82 25.88 12.30
C VAL A 157 -10.56 24.40 12.57
N SER A 158 -10.08 24.08 13.78
CA SER A 158 -9.81 22.70 14.20
C SER A 158 -11.06 21.81 14.19
N ALA A 159 -12.23 22.31 14.59
CA ALA A 159 -13.48 21.57 14.51
C ALA A 159 -13.91 21.27 13.06
N THR A 160 -13.67 22.23 12.16
CA THR A 160 -13.94 22.06 10.72
C THR A 160 -12.98 21.07 10.09
N MET A 161 -11.67 21.18 10.39
CA MET A 161 -10.64 20.22 9.97
C MET A 161 -10.97 18.81 10.46
N SER A 162 -11.38 18.65 11.72
CA SER A 162 -11.85 17.37 12.28
C SER A 162 -13.01 16.83 11.45
N GLY A 163 -13.99 17.67 11.14
CA GLY A 163 -15.11 17.31 10.27
C GLY A 163 -14.70 16.76 8.90
N VAL A 164 -13.78 17.45 8.20
CA VAL A 164 -13.29 17.04 6.88
C VAL A 164 -12.51 15.72 6.95
N THR A 165 -11.63 15.56 7.94
CA THR A 165 -10.83 14.33 8.12
C THR A 165 -11.59 13.20 8.78
N THR A 166 -12.89 13.35 9.06
CA THR A 166 -13.71 12.30 9.71
C THR A 166 -13.78 11.04 8.84
N CYS A 167 -13.94 11.18 7.52
CA CYS A 167 -13.99 10.05 6.59
C CYS A 167 -12.67 9.27 6.50
N LEU A 168 -11.55 9.89 6.90
CA LEU A 168 -10.24 9.23 6.99
C LEU A 168 -10.06 8.51 8.33
N ARG A 169 -10.76 8.94 9.39
CA ARG A 169 -10.59 8.45 10.77
C ARG A 169 -11.61 7.40 11.19
N PHE A 170 -12.81 7.46 10.64
CA PHE A 170 -13.92 6.59 11.03
C PHE A 170 -14.52 5.92 9.80
N PRO A 171 -14.84 4.61 9.86
CA PRO A 171 -15.44 3.92 8.73
C PRO A 171 -16.82 4.51 8.41
N GLY A 172 -17.00 4.85 7.14
CA GLY A 172 -18.25 5.28 6.53
C GLY A 172 -18.29 4.82 5.07
N GLN A 173 -19.44 4.84 4.40
CA GLN A 173 -19.51 4.32 3.01
C GLN A 173 -18.67 5.12 2.00
N LEU A 174 -18.33 6.38 2.30
CA LEU A 174 -17.19 7.07 1.69
C LEU A 174 -15.90 6.68 2.42
N ASN A 175 -15.49 5.41 2.31
CA ASN A 175 -14.10 5.00 2.54
C ASN A 175 -13.27 5.54 1.36
N ALA A 176 -13.15 6.85 1.34
CA ALA A 176 -12.46 7.60 0.33
C ALA A 176 -11.05 7.84 0.84
N ASP A 177 -10.09 7.11 0.26
CA ASP A 177 -8.73 7.63 0.18
C ASP A 177 -8.78 9.11 -0.20
N LEU A 178 -7.83 9.91 0.27
CA LEU A 178 -7.65 11.30 -0.19
C LEU A 178 -7.77 11.39 -1.74
N ARG A 179 -7.36 10.33 -2.45
CA ARG A 179 -7.47 10.21 -3.91
C ARG A 179 -8.90 10.17 -4.42
N LYS A 180 -9.76 9.40 -3.76
CA LYS A 180 -11.19 9.35 -4.11
C LYS A 180 -11.88 10.67 -3.77
N LEU A 181 -11.47 11.36 -2.70
CA LEU A 181 -12.01 12.68 -2.38
C LEU A 181 -11.63 13.70 -3.46
N ALA A 182 -10.34 13.77 -3.84
CA ALA A 182 -9.85 14.62 -4.91
C ALA A 182 -10.55 14.36 -6.25
N VAL A 183 -10.60 13.10 -6.69
CA VAL A 183 -11.22 12.73 -7.99
C VAL A 183 -12.72 13.05 -8.02
N ASN A 184 -13.43 12.90 -6.90
CA ASN A 184 -14.86 13.21 -6.84
C ASN A 184 -15.16 14.71 -6.76
N MET A 185 -14.26 15.51 -6.21
CA MET A 185 -14.49 16.92 -5.89
C MET A 185 -13.81 17.89 -6.85
N VAL A 186 -12.76 17.47 -7.56
CA VAL A 186 -11.97 18.29 -8.48
C VAL A 186 -12.32 17.92 -9.92
N PRO A 187 -13.27 18.62 -10.58
CA PRO A 187 -13.60 18.37 -11.99
C PRO A 187 -12.48 18.81 -12.94
N PHE A 188 -11.64 19.78 -12.53
CA PHE A 188 -10.51 20.29 -13.29
C PHE A 188 -9.30 20.48 -12.37
N PRO A 189 -8.10 20.04 -12.75
CA PRO A 189 -6.91 20.08 -11.88
C PRO A 189 -6.56 21.44 -11.29
N ARG A 190 -6.91 22.56 -11.95
CA ARG A 190 -6.66 23.92 -11.45
C ARG A 190 -7.77 24.48 -10.55
N LEU A 191 -8.94 23.83 -10.49
CA LEU A 191 -10.11 24.28 -9.72
C LEU A 191 -10.30 23.44 -8.45
N HIS A 192 -9.25 23.29 -7.66
CA HIS A 192 -9.17 22.48 -6.45
C HIS A 192 -9.29 23.28 -5.13
N PHE A 193 -9.85 24.49 -5.20
CA PHE A 193 -10.06 25.34 -4.04
C PHE A 193 -11.46 25.13 -3.45
N PHE A 194 -11.52 24.63 -2.22
CA PHE A 194 -12.75 24.29 -1.53
C PHE A 194 -13.12 25.30 -0.46
N MET A 195 -14.42 25.54 -0.31
CA MET A 195 -15.04 26.32 0.76
C MET A 195 -15.61 25.36 1.82
N PRO A 196 -14.97 25.23 2.99
CA PRO A 196 -15.50 24.41 4.07
C PRO A 196 -16.55 25.16 4.89
N GLY A 197 -17.52 24.42 5.43
CA GLY A 197 -18.53 24.91 6.36
C GLY A 197 -18.81 23.90 7.48
N PHE A 198 -19.30 24.37 8.61
CA PHE A 198 -19.61 23.52 9.76
C PHE A 198 -20.95 23.90 10.38
N ALA A 199 -21.79 22.90 10.69
CA ALA A 199 -23.04 23.10 11.41
C ALA A 199 -23.27 21.96 12.42
N PRO A 200 -23.92 22.21 13.57
CA PRO A 200 -24.51 23.46 14.02
C PRO A 200 -23.48 24.40 14.69
N LEU A 201 -23.52 25.69 14.36
CA LEU A 201 -22.78 26.73 15.09
C LEU A 201 -23.72 27.36 16.12
N THR A 202 -23.66 26.88 17.37
CA THR A 202 -24.51 27.38 18.46
C THR A 202 -23.67 27.72 19.69
N SER A 203 -24.07 28.77 20.42
CA SER A 203 -23.38 29.20 21.64
C SER A 203 -23.34 28.07 22.69
N ARG A 204 -22.19 27.89 23.35
CA ARG A 204 -21.85 26.77 24.26
C ARG A 204 -22.88 26.50 25.38
N GLY A 205 -23.72 27.47 25.75
CA GLY A 205 -24.79 27.29 26.76
C GLY A 205 -26.16 26.83 26.22
N SER A 206 -26.40 26.94 24.91
CA SER A 206 -27.70 26.64 24.27
C SER A 206 -27.80 25.21 23.72
N GLN A 207 -26.70 24.46 23.71
CA GLN A 207 -26.58 23.14 23.10
C GLN A 207 -27.34 22.03 23.86
N GLN A 208 -27.55 22.18 25.17
CA GLN A 208 -28.20 21.14 25.99
C GLN A 208 -29.72 21.04 25.83
N TYR A 209 -30.39 22.04 25.23
CA TYR A 209 -31.86 22.15 25.24
C TYR A 209 -32.54 22.04 23.87
N ARG A 210 -31.79 21.93 22.76
CA ARG A 210 -32.37 21.90 21.40
C ARG A 210 -32.17 20.53 20.75
N ALA A 211 -33.28 19.88 20.40
CA ALA A 211 -33.25 18.70 19.53
C ALA A 211 -33.02 19.18 18.08
N LEU A 212 -31.88 18.82 17.50
CA LEU A 212 -31.58 19.07 16.08
C LEU A 212 -32.17 17.93 15.24
N THR A 213 -32.64 18.25 14.04
CA THR A 213 -33.14 17.29 13.05
C THR A 213 -32.27 17.34 11.79
N VAL A 214 -32.24 16.25 11.02
CA VAL A 214 -31.48 16.19 9.75
C VAL A 214 -31.88 17.32 8.79
N PRO A 215 -33.18 17.63 8.56
CA PRO A 215 -33.59 18.74 7.69
C PRO A 215 -33.11 20.12 8.17
N GLU A 216 -33.09 20.37 9.48
CA GLU A 216 -32.55 21.64 10.03
C GLU A 216 -31.03 21.75 9.82
N LEU A 217 -30.29 20.65 9.95
CA LEU A 217 -28.85 20.62 9.70
C LEU A 217 -28.53 20.83 8.22
N THR A 218 -29.26 20.16 7.33
CA THR A 218 -29.09 20.34 5.88
C THR A 218 -29.41 21.77 5.44
N GLN A 219 -30.39 22.43 6.04
CA GLN A 219 -30.65 23.85 5.75
C GLN A 219 -29.55 24.78 6.29
N GLN A 220 -29.02 24.51 7.49
CA GLN A 220 -27.93 25.29 8.07
C GLN A 220 -26.63 25.14 7.29
N MET A 221 -26.42 23.99 6.65
CA MET A 221 -25.25 23.71 5.81
C MET A 221 -25.08 24.73 4.68
N PHE A 222 -26.18 25.11 4.02
CA PHE A 222 -26.17 26.06 2.90
C PHE A 222 -26.36 27.53 3.33
N ASP A 223 -26.39 27.83 4.63
CA ASP A 223 -26.43 29.21 5.12
C ASP A 223 -25.02 29.82 5.03
N ALA A 224 -24.91 30.96 4.33
CA ALA A 224 -23.65 31.72 4.20
C ALA A 224 -23.03 32.06 5.56
N LYS A 225 -23.83 32.15 6.63
CA LYS A 225 -23.35 32.41 8.00
C LYS A 225 -22.54 31.28 8.63
N ASN A 226 -22.57 30.08 8.05
CA ASN A 226 -21.86 28.91 8.56
C ASN A 226 -20.66 28.51 7.68
N MET A 227 -20.39 29.28 6.61
CA MET A 227 -19.25 29.08 5.72
C MET A 227 -18.00 29.73 6.29
N MET A 228 -16.87 29.03 6.21
CA MET A 228 -15.59 29.53 6.75
C MET A 228 -14.84 30.45 5.77
N ALA A 229 -15.43 30.75 4.62
CA ALA A 229 -14.90 31.71 3.64
C ALA A 229 -15.91 32.86 3.46
N ALA A 230 -15.42 34.11 3.42
CA ALA A 230 -16.28 35.31 3.33
C ALA A 230 -16.71 35.58 1.87
N CYS A 231 -17.34 34.59 1.24
CA CYS A 231 -17.94 34.71 -0.09
C CYS A 231 -19.42 34.37 0.03
N ASP A 232 -20.30 35.10 -0.65
CA ASP A 232 -21.71 34.74 -0.68
C ASP A 232 -21.90 33.61 -1.69
N PRO A 233 -22.32 32.40 -1.27
CA PRO A 233 -22.52 31.28 -2.19
C PRO A 233 -23.55 31.57 -3.28
N ARG A 234 -24.41 32.59 -3.09
CA ARG A 234 -25.43 33.01 -4.06
C ARG A 234 -24.86 33.75 -5.25
N HIS A 235 -23.64 34.27 -5.17
CA HIS A 235 -22.98 34.96 -6.27
C HIS A 235 -22.26 34.00 -7.22
N GLY A 236 -22.27 32.69 -6.94
CA GLY A 236 -21.69 31.66 -7.79
C GLY A 236 -22.59 30.44 -7.94
N ARG A 237 -22.05 29.40 -8.60
CA ARG A 237 -22.65 28.07 -8.69
C ARG A 237 -21.68 27.04 -8.11
N TYR A 238 -22.23 26.00 -7.49
CA TYR A 238 -21.48 24.86 -7.01
C TYR A 238 -21.16 23.90 -8.16
N LEU A 239 -19.88 23.60 -8.33
CA LEU A 239 -19.37 22.57 -9.23
C LEU A 239 -19.58 21.18 -8.59
N THR A 240 -19.10 21.02 -7.37
CA THR A 240 -19.21 19.78 -6.57
C THR A 240 -19.43 20.12 -5.09
N VAL A 241 -20.17 19.26 -4.40
CA VAL A 241 -20.50 19.41 -2.97
C VAL A 241 -20.33 18.06 -2.29
N ALA A 242 -19.60 18.04 -1.18
CA ALA A 242 -19.58 16.93 -0.24
C ALA A 242 -20.15 17.36 1.11
N ALA A 243 -21.01 16.52 1.67
CA ALA A 243 -21.63 16.70 2.97
C ALA A 243 -21.31 15.50 3.87
N ILE A 244 -20.59 15.73 4.96
CA ILE A 244 -20.19 14.72 5.93
C ILE A 244 -21.03 14.91 7.19
N PHE A 245 -22.03 14.05 7.36
CA PHE A 245 -22.87 14.02 8.54
C PHE A 245 -22.27 13.15 9.63
N ARG A 246 -22.30 13.62 10.88
CA ARG A 246 -21.84 12.91 12.07
C ARG A 246 -22.95 12.76 13.10
N GLY A 247 -23.07 11.57 13.67
CA GLY A 247 -24.09 11.18 14.66
C GLY A 247 -25.03 10.08 14.13
N ARG A 248 -25.76 9.42 15.04
CA ARG A 248 -26.68 8.33 14.70
C ARG A 248 -27.84 8.83 13.84
N MET A 249 -27.79 8.58 12.53
CA MET A 249 -28.84 8.96 11.59
C MET A 249 -28.97 7.96 10.45
N SER A 250 -30.16 7.89 9.85
CA SER A 250 -30.43 6.99 8.72
C SER A 250 -29.90 7.60 7.43
N MET A 251 -29.07 6.86 6.70
CA MET A 251 -28.53 7.28 5.40
C MET A 251 -29.64 7.61 4.39
N LYS A 252 -30.71 6.80 4.35
CA LYS A 252 -31.86 7.05 3.46
C LYS A 252 -32.51 8.41 3.72
N GLU A 253 -32.59 8.80 4.99
CA GLU A 253 -33.16 10.11 5.37
C GLU A 253 -32.24 11.24 4.91
N VAL A 254 -30.93 11.08 5.06
CA VAL A 254 -29.92 12.07 4.63
C VAL A 254 -29.95 12.26 3.10
N ASP A 255 -29.94 11.17 2.34
CA ASP A 255 -29.93 11.23 0.87
C ASP A 255 -31.24 11.83 0.32
N GLU A 256 -32.39 11.45 0.86
CA GLU A 256 -33.68 12.05 0.50
C GLU A 256 -33.71 13.56 0.80
N GLN A 257 -33.16 13.99 1.95
CA GLN A 257 -33.09 15.42 2.27
C GLN A 257 -32.12 16.18 1.37
N MET A 258 -30.96 15.61 1.03
CA MET A 258 -29.98 16.24 0.14
C MET A 258 -30.52 16.35 -1.29
N LEU A 259 -31.20 15.32 -1.80
CA LEU A 259 -31.88 15.37 -3.10
C LEU A 259 -33.00 16.43 -3.10
N ASN A 260 -33.76 16.54 -2.01
CA ASN A 260 -34.78 17.57 -1.87
C ASN A 260 -34.20 18.99 -1.86
N VAL A 261 -33.03 19.19 -1.26
CA VAL A 261 -32.34 20.49 -1.26
C VAL A 261 -31.74 20.79 -2.63
N GLN A 262 -31.14 19.80 -3.30
CA GLN A 262 -30.64 19.93 -4.67
C GLN A 262 -31.77 20.32 -5.64
N ASN A 263 -32.94 19.67 -5.55
CA ASN A 263 -34.10 19.98 -6.37
C ASN A 263 -34.68 21.38 -6.10
N LYS A 264 -34.64 21.85 -4.85
CA LYS A 264 -35.11 23.21 -4.48
C LYS A 264 -34.13 24.30 -4.90
N ASN A 265 -32.84 23.99 -4.93
CA ASN A 265 -31.75 24.92 -5.16
C ASN A 265 -31.01 24.65 -6.47
N SER A 266 -31.67 24.02 -7.46
CA SER A 266 -31.03 23.58 -8.70
C SER A 266 -30.30 24.70 -9.45
N SER A 267 -30.79 25.94 -9.36
CA SER A 267 -30.15 27.14 -9.93
C SER A 267 -28.77 27.47 -9.36
N TYR A 268 -28.44 26.95 -8.18
CA TYR A 268 -27.14 27.14 -7.52
C TYR A 268 -26.16 26.02 -7.86
N PHE A 269 -26.57 24.99 -8.60
CA PHE A 269 -25.72 23.89 -9.04
C PHE A 269 -25.48 23.98 -10.53
N VAL A 270 -24.33 23.48 -10.97
CA VAL A 270 -24.01 23.38 -12.40
C VAL A 270 -24.66 22.12 -12.99
N GLU A 271 -25.38 22.27 -14.10
CA GLU A 271 -26.21 21.21 -14.70
C GLU A 271 -25.40 20.17 -15.50
N TRP A 272 -24.21 20.50 -16.00
CA TRP A 272 -23.41 19.61 -16.86
C TRP A 272 -22.60 18.55 -16.09
N ILE A 273 -22.48 18.65 -14.76
CA ILE A 273 -21.85 17.62 -13.92
C ILE A 273 -22.94 16.69 -13.35
N PRO A 274 -23.07 15.44 -13.82
CA PRO A 274 -23.97 14.47 -13.20
C PRO A 274 -23.45 14.10 -11.81
N ASN A 275 -24.35 13.91 -10.83
CA ASN A 275 -24.01 13.51 -9.45
C ASN A 275 -23.02 14.44 -8.72
N ASN A 276 -23.22 15.76 -8.84
CA ASN A 276 -22.39 16.80 -8.20
C ASN A 276 -22.52 16.90 -6.66
N VAL A 277 -23.35 16.09 -6.02
CA VAL A 277 -23.52 16.06 -4.55
C VAL A 277 -23.15 14.68 -4.02
N LYS A 278 -22.25 14.64 -3.04
CA LYS A 278 -21.83 13.43 -2.32
C LYS A 278 -22.16 13.56 -0.83
N THR A 279 -22.66 12.47 -0.25
CA THR A 279 -23.10 12.40 1.15
C THR A 279 -22.36 11.29 1.87
N ALA A 280 -21.78 11.60 3.03
CA ALA A 280 -21.19 10.64 3.94
C ALA A 280 -21.91 10.71 5.29
N VAL A 281 -22.09 9.56 5.94
CA VAL A 281 -22.64 9.47 7.30
C VAL A 281 -21.66 8.70 8.17
N CYS A 282 -21.31 9.26 9.32
CA CYS A 282 -20.51 8.62 10.36
C CYS A 282 -21.29 8.61 11.67
N ASP A 283 -21.38 7.46 12.32
CA ASP A 283 -22.19 7.29 13.53
C ASP A 283 -21.62 7.98 14.79
N ILE A 284 -20.37 8.43 14.74
CA ILE A 284 -19.64 9.03 15.88
C ILE A 284 -19.79 10.55 15.86
N PRO A 285 -20.60 11.14 16.78
CA PRO A 285 -20.76 12.58 16.84
C PRO A 285 -19.54 13.27 17.52
N PRO A 286 -19.27 14.54 17.22
CA PRO A 286 -18.26 15.32 17.94
C PRO A 286 -18.63 15.50 19.42
N ARG A 287 -17.63 15.55 20.31
CA ARG A 287 -17.84 15.69 21.76
C ARG A 287 -18.58 17.00 22.07
N GLY A 288 -19.71 16.89 22.76
CA GLY A 288 -20.59 18.02 23.09
C GLY A 288 -21.78 18.23 22.14
N LEU A 289 -21.81 17.58 20.97
CA LEU A 289 -22.91 17.61 20.02
C LEU A 289 -23.55 16.22 19.86
N LYS A 290 -24.86 16.17 19.60
CA LYS A 290 -25.55 14.91 19.26
C LYS A 290 -25.47 14.57 17.78
N MET A 291 -25.47 15.60 16.94
CA MET A 291 -25.34 15.51 15.49
C MET A 291 -24.63 16.75 14.97
N SER A 292 -23.82 16.60 13.92
CA SER A 292 -23.19 17.70 13.20
C SER A 292 -23.09 17.36 11.71
N VAL A 293 -22.80 18.37 10.90
CA VAL A 293 -22.51 18.20 9.49
C VAL A 293 -21.39 19.14 9.06
N THR A 294 -20.45 18.61 8.30
CA THR A 294 -19.36 19.35 7.68
C THR A 294 -19.61 19.41 6.19
N PHE A 295 -19.53 20.62 5.64
CA PHE A 295 -19.75 20.91 4.24
C PHE A 295 -18.42 21.19 3.56
N ILE A 296 -18.25 20.68 2.35
CA ILE A 296 -17.14 21.01 1.46
C ILE A 296 -17.75 21.35 0.12
N GLY A 297 -17.66 22.62 -0.28
CA GLY A 297 -18.19 23.07 -1.58
C GLY A 297 -17.07 23.56 -2.49
N ASN A 298 -17.00 23.02 -3.69
CA ASN A 298 -16.27 23.63 -4.79
C ASN A 298 -17.22 24.62 -5.49
N SER A 299 -17.05 25.91 -5.26
CA SER A 299 -17.96 26.95 -5.74
C SER A 299 -17.21 28.02 -6.49
N THR A 300 -17.80 28.49 -7.60
CA THR A 300 -17.27 29.65 -8.34
C THR A 300 -17.33 30.95 -7.53
N ALA A 301 -18.05 30.98 -6.40
CA ALA A 301 -18.06 32.12 -5.48
C ALA A 301 -16.70 32.41 -4.85
N ILE A 302 -15.78 31.43 -4.79
CA ILE A 302 -14.44 31.61 -4.24
C ILE A 302 -13.61 32.66 -5.00
N GLN A 303 -13.99 32.97 -6.25
CA GLN A 303 -13.38 34.06 -7.02
C GLN A 303 -13.44 35.42 -6.32
N GLU A 304 -14.46 35.68 -5.48
CA GLU A 304 -14.57 36.93 -4.71
C GLU A 304 -13.40 37.09 -3.75
N LEU A 305 -12.97 35.98 -3.14
CA LEU A 305 -11.81 35.93 -2.26
C LEU A 305 -10.54 36.32 -3.03
N PHE A 306 -10.32 35.69 -4.19
CA PHE A 306 -9.15 35.96 -5.01
C PHE A 306 -9.13 37.38 -5.54
N LYS A 307 -10.27 37.89 -5.99
CA LYS A 307 -10.41 39.26 -6.47
C LYS A 307 -10.14 40.28 -5.36
N ARG A 308 -10.63 40.05 -4.15
CA ARG A 308 -10.36 40.92 -2.98
C ARG A 308 -8.88 41.03 -2.67
N VAL A 309 -8.16 39.91 -2.71
CA VAL A 309 -6.70 39.89 -2.48
C VAL A 309 -5.95 40.54 -3.64
N SER A 310 -6.33 40.22 -4.89
CA SER A 310 -5.75 40.79 -6.11
C SER A 310 -5.90 42.32 -6.15
N GLU A 311 -7.07 42.88 -5.86
CA GLU A 311 -7.29 44.34 -5.85
C GLU A 311 -6.39 45.06 -4.82
N GLN A 312 -6.17 44.45 -3.65
CA GLN A 312 -5.28 44.98 -2.63
C GLN A 312 -3.81 44.88 -3.04
N PHE A 313 -3.42 43.76 -3.67
CA PHE A 313 -2.11 43.57 -4.26
C PHE A 313 -1.83 44.64 -5.32
N THR A 314 -2.72 44.82 -6.30
CA THR A 314 -2.55 45.81 -7.38
C THR A 314 -2.42 47.22 -6.81
N ALA A 315 -3.19 47.55 -5.77
CA ALA A 315 -3.11 48.86 -5.11
C ALA A 315 -1.75 49.11 -4.44
N MET A 316 -1.14 48.09 -3.84
CA MET A 316 0.20 48.16 -3.24
C MET A 316 1.31 48.17 -4.29
N PHE A 317 1.20 47.31 -5.30
CA PHE A 317 2.19 47.14 -6.37
C PHE A 317 2.32 48.39 -7.23
N ARG A 318 1.20 49.03 -7.59
CA ARG A 318 1.19 50.34 -8.28
C ARG A 318 1.92 51.44 -7.50
N ARG A 319 1.93 51.35 -6.17
CA ARG A 319 2.61 52.33 -5.30
C ARG A 319 4.05 51.92 -4.98
N LYS A 320 4.53 50.77 -5.49
CA LYS A 320 5.80 50.11 -5.13
C LYS A 320 6.02 50.05 -3.61
N ALA A 321 4.93 49.92 -2.85
CA ALA A 321 5.00 49.87 -1.40
C ALA A 321 5.64 48.54 -0.96
N PHE A 322 6.64 48.60 -0.09
CA PHE A 322 7.37 47.45 0.48
C PHE A 322 8.06 46.50 -0.51
N LEU A 323 8.08 46.80 -1.82
CA LEU A 323 8.68 45.96 -2.86
C LEU A 323 10.18 45.68 -2.62
N HIS A 324 10.92 46.69 -2.15
CA HIS A 324 12.34 46.58 -1.79
C HIS A 324 12.65 45.53 -0.70
N TRP A 325 11.66 45.11 0.11
CA TRP A 325 11.84 44.05 1.10
C TRP A 325 11.91 42.66 0.45
N TYR A 326 11.29 42.48 -0.71
CA TYR A 326 11.25 41.20 -1.43
C TYR A 326 12.40 41.11 -2.43
N THR A 327 12.64 42.17 -3.20
CA THR A 327 13.76 42.22 -4.16
C THR A 327 15.12 42.19 -3.47
N GLY A 328 15.20 42.66 -2.22
CA GLY A 328 16.42 42.59 -1.41
C GLY A 328 16.84 41.18 -1.01
N GLU A 329 15.92 40.22 -1.07
CA GLU A 329 16.14 38.81 -0.74
C GLU A 329 16.37 37.93 -1.99
N GLY A 330 16.48 38.54 -3.18
CA GLY A 330 16.79 37.84 -4.45
C GLY A 330 15.60 37.59 -5.39
N MET A 331 14.41 38.10 -5.06
CA MET A 331 13.19 37.91 -5.86
C MET A 331 13.10 38.89 -7.06
N ASP A 332 12.71 38.39 -8.24
CA ASP A 332 12.51 39.24 -9.43
C ASP A 332 11.13 39.95 -9.41
N GLU A 333 11.06 41.20 -9.90
CA GLU A 333 9.80 41.91 -10.12
C GLU A 333 8.89 41.16 -11.13
N MET A 334 9.46 40.32 -12.00
CA MET A 334 8.69 39.50 -12.96
C MET A 334 7.80 38.45 -12.26
N GLU A 335 8.29 37.81 -11.19
CA GLU A 335 7.53 36.80 -10.42
C GLU A 335 6.24 37.39 -9.80
N PHE A 336 6.27 38.66 -9.39
CA PHE A 336 5.09 39.36 -8.90
C PHE A 336 4.01 39.53 -9.98
N THR A 337 4.45 39.81 -11.21
CA THR A 337 3.56 40.03 -12.35
C THR A 337 2.94 38.71 -12.81
N GLU A 338 3.72 37.64 -12.82
CA GLU A 338 3.26 36.28 -13.12
C GLU A 338 2.25 35.79 -12.09
N ALA A 339 2.53 35.96 -10.80
CA ALA A 339 1.60 35.58 -9.73
C ALA A 339 0.28 36.37 -9.80
N GLU A 340 0.32 37.67 -10.14
CA GLU A 340 -0.89 38.49 -10.36
C GLU A 340 -1.68 38.01 -11.59
N SER A 341 -0.99 37.67 -12.70
CA SER A 341 -1.65 37.11 -13.89
C SER A 341 -2.34 35.80 -13.56
N ASN A 342 -1.61 34.84 -12.98
CA ASN A 342 -2.12 33.52 -12.63
C ASN A 342 -3.34 33.59 -11.70
N MET A 343 -3.34 34.52 -10.74
CA MET A 343 -4.47 34.73 -9.84
C MET A 343 -5.70 35.32 -10.55
N ASN A 344 -5.49 36.25 -11.49
CA ASN A 344 -6.57 36.84 -12.29
C ASN A 344 -7.12 35.85 -13.33
N ASP A 345 -6.26 35.02 -13.92
CA ASP A 345 -6.61 33.94 -14.83
C ASP A 345 -7.45 32.89 -14.11
N LEU A 346 -7.03 32.46 -12.91
CA LEU A 346 -7.80 31.55 -12.06
C LEU A 346 -9.20 32.11 -11.74
N ALA A 347 -9.29 33.38 -11.34
CA ALA A 347 -10.59 34.02 -11.08
C ALA A 347 -11.47 34.06 -12.34
N THR A 348 -10.87 34.29 -13.51
CA THR A 348 -11.57 34.29 -14.79
C THR A 348 -12.05 32.90 -15.18
N GLU A 349 -11.25 31.86 -14.95
CA GLU A 349 -11.61 30.45 -15.20
C GLU A 349 -12.82 30.02 -14.35
N PHE A 350 -12.82 30.32 -13.04
CA PHE A 350 -13.99 30.08 -12.19
C PHE A 350 -15.25 30.81 -12.70
N ASN A 351 -15.09 32.02 -13.24
CA ASN A 351 -16.21 32.79 -13.80
C ASN A 351 -16.71 32.24 -15.15
N GLN A 352 -15.82 31.77 -16.02
CA GLN A 352 -16.18 31.15 -17.30
C GLN A 352 -17.01 29.88 -17.09
N GLN A 353 -16.57 29.02 -16.17
CA GLN A 353 -17.28 27.79 -15.82
C GLN A 353 -18.67 28.04 -15.20
N SER A 354 -18.92 29.25 -14.67
CA SER A 354 -20.24 29.64 -14.18
C SER A 354 -21.21 30.06 -15.29
N ASN A 355 -20.72 30.48 -16.46
CA ASN A 355 -21.51 31.13 -17.51
C ASN A 355 -21.69 30.28 -18.78
N ASP A 356 -20.81 29.32 -19.05
CA ASP A 356 -20.89 28.48 -20.25
C ASP A 356 -21.89 27.32 -20.09
N GLU A 357 -23.11 27.50 -20.60
CA GLU A 357 -23.96 26.39 -21.07
C GLU A 357 -23.39 25.76 -22.37
N THR A 358 -22.39 26.40 -22.98
CA THR A 358 -21.83 26.11 -24.31
C THR A 358 -20.63 25.17 -24.34
N ALA A 359 -20.13 24.70 -23.18
CA ALA A 359 -19.00 23.75 -23.11
C ALA A 359 -19.33 22.34 -23.67
N LEU A 360 -20.60 22.08 -24.01
CA LEU A 360 -21.02 20.91 -24.80
C LEU A 360 -20.48 20.91 -26.24
N GLY A 361 -20.05 22.07 -26.78
CA GLY A 361 -19.71 22.22 -28.21
C GLY A 361 -18.25 21.95 -28.59
N GLN A 362 -17.30 21.98 -27.65
CA GLN A 362 -15.87 21.78 -27.94
C GLN A 362 -15.33 20.40 -27.52
N PHE A 363 -16.09 19.63 -26.74
CA PHE A 363 -15.69 18.30 -26.26
C PHE A 363 -16.77 17.25 -26.57
N GLY A 364 -17.08 17.10 -27.86
CA GLY A 364 -18.05 16.14 -28.40
C GLY A 364 -17.64 14.66 -28.31
N TYR A 365 -16.96 14.23 -27.24
CA TYR A 365 -16.62 12.82 -27.00
C TYR A 365 -16.63 12.42 -25.52
N ILE A 366 -17.45 13.03 -24.67
CA ILE A 366 -17.71 12.44 -23.34
C ILE A 366 -19.21 12.59 -23.07
N VAL A 367 -19.84 11.49 -22.64
CA VAL A 367 -21.27 11.33 -22.30
C VAL A 367 -22.20 10.98 -23.48
N SER A 368 -22.17 9.72 -23.91
CA SER A 368 -23.40 9.04 -24.36
C SER A 368 -24.13 8.48 -23.12
N SER A 369 -25.46 8.62 -23.13
CA SER A 369 -26.42 8.22 -22.10
C SER A 369 -26.18 6.83 -21.48
N PRO A 370 -26.47 6.63 -20.17
CA PRO A 370 -26.41 5.31 -19.56
C PRO A 370 -27.52 4.42 -20.15
N GLN A 371 -27.14 3.34 -20.83
CA GLN A 371 -28.03 2.20 -20.99
C GLN A 371 -28.08 1.41 -19.67
N PRO A 372 -29.19 0.77 -19.31
CA PRO A 372 -29.37 0.20 -17.97
C PRO A 372 -28.56 -1.07 -17.67
N ASP A 373 -27.71 -1.56 -18.58
CA ASP A 373 -27.15 -2.92 -18.51
C ASP A 373 -25.64 -3.00 -18.83
N VAL A 374 -24.84 -2.00 -18.46
CA VAL A 374 -23.36 -2.06 -18.59
C VAL A 374 -22.68 -1.72 -17.24
N PRO A 375 -21.75 -2.54 -16.72
CA PRO A 375 -20.98 -2.23 -15.52
C PRO A 375 -20.04 -1.03 -15.72
N GLU A 376 -19.95 -0.16 -14.71
CA GLU A 376 -19.22 1.13 -14.69
C GLU A 376 -17.66 1.03 -14.80
N SER A 377 -17.09 -0.08 -15.25
CA SER A 377 -15.64 -0.31 -15.25
C SER A 377 -14.87 0.14 -16.50
N ILE A 378 -15.52 0.72 -17.52
CA ILE A 378 -14.88 0.99 -18.84
C ILE A 378 -14.78 2.50 -19.21
N ALA A 379 -15.02 3.43 -18.27
CA ALA A 379 -14.82 4.88 -18.53
C ALA A 379 -13.44 5.41 -18.07
N TRP A 380 -12.49 4.53 -17.78
CA TRP A 380 -11.13 4.86 -17.37
C TRP A 380 -10.18 4.60 -18.55
N TYR A 381 -9.33 5.59 -18.88
CA TYR A 381 -8.41 5.69 -20.03
C TYR A 381 -8.94 6.38 -21.29
N MET A 382 -8.86 7.72 -21.32
CA MET A 382 -8.25 8.48 -22.42
C MET A 382 -8.13 9.97 -22.01
N LEU A 383 -6.96 10.36 -21.51
CA LEU A 383 -6.47 11.74 -21.54
C LEU A 383 -4.98 11.70 -21.87
N THR A 384 -4.65 11.20 -23.06
CA THR A 384 -3.40 11.53 -23.76
C THR A 384 -3.53 12.94 -24.29
N LEU A 385 -2.91 13.90 -23.60
CA LEU A 385 -2.57 15.21 -24.18
C LEU A 385 -1.10 15.14 -24.61
N GLU A 386 -0.88 14.95 -25.91
CA GLU A 386 0.36 15.32 -26.56
C GLU A 386 0.55 16.84 -26.40
N VAL A 387 1.63 17.27 -25.75
CA VAL A 387 2.17 18.63 -25.88
C VAL A 387 3.57 18.52 -26.49
N PRO A 388 3.85 19.19 -27.63
CA PRO A 388 5.10 19.05 -28.37
C PRO A 388 6.23 19.90 -27.76
N ASP A 389 7.43 19.34 -27.79
CA ASP A 389 8.74 20.00 -27.66
C ASP A 389 8.95 20.98 -26.48
N THR A 390 9.51 20.49 -25.38
CA THR A 390 10.49 21.26 -24.59
C THR A 390 11.40 20.32 -23.80
N LYS A 391 12.65 20.20 -24.24
CA LYS A 391 13.74 19.51 -23.55
C LYS A 391 14.06 20.23 -22.24
N ILE A 392 13.88 19.56 -21.09
CA ILE A 392 14.62 19.89 -19.87
C ILE A 392 15.36 18.64 -19.42
N ARG A 393 16.68 18.78 -19.34
CA ARG A 393 17.69 17.75 -19.10
C ARG A 393 18.48 18.19 -17.87
N VAL A 394 18.39 17.47 -16.75
CA VAL A 394 19.31 17.62 -15.59
C VAL A 394 19.38 16.25 -14.88
N THR A 395 20.25 15.33 -15.31
CA THR A 395 21.58 14.98 -14.74
C THR A 395 21.58 14.51 -13.27
N ARG A 396 21.73 13.19 -13.10
CA ARG A 396 22.29 12.47 -11.91
C ARG A 396 23.74 12.87 -11.62
N ARG A 397 24.18 12.76 -10.35
CA ARG A 397 25.54 12.49 -9.75
C ARG A 397 25.55 13.05 -8.31
N PHE A 398 26.09 12.48 -7.22
CA PHE A 398 26.68 11.18 -6.81
C PHE A 398 26.88 11.25 -5.25
N ASP A 399 26.91 10.10 -4.58
CA ASP A 399 27.70 9.67 -3.38
C ASP A 399 27.74 10.48 -2.07
N ASN A 400 27.36 9.88 -0.94
CA ASN A 400 28.20 9.03 -0.05
C ASN A 400 27.51 8.77 1.33
N PRO A 401 28.01 7.91 2.24
CA PRO A 401 27.21 6.95 3.02
C PRO A 401 27.34 7.19 4.55
N GLU A 402 26.86 6.22 5.33
CA GLU A 402 26.94 6.10 6.80
C GLU A 402 25.93 6.92 7.62
N TYR A 403 24.94 6.27 8.21
CA TYR A 403 24.87 6.08 9.67
C TYR A 403 23.89 4.95 10.03
N GLN A 404 24.41 3.97 10.76
CA GLN A 404 23.69 2.82 11.31
C GLN A 404 22.84 3.17 12.55
N LYS A 405 21.79 2.35 12.73
CA LYS A 405 21.16 1.90 14.01
C LYS A 405 20.36 2.94 14.82
N GLU A 406 19.05 2.74 14.96
CA GLU A 406 18.41 1.96 16.04
C GLU A 406 16.87 2.08 16.00
N GLU A 407 16.20 0.93 15.96
CA GLU A 407 14.94 0.53 16.63
C GLU A 407 13.64 1.40 16.69
N VAL A 408 12.53 0.65 16.54
CA VAL A 408 11.13 0.85 17.02
C VAL A 408 10.11 1.51 16.07
N GLY A 409 9.00 0.82 15.80
CA GLY A 409 7.70 1.48 15.58
C GLY A 409 6.66 0.72 14.73
N SER A 410 5.64 0.20 15.42
CA SER A 410 4.20 0.19 15.08
C SER A 410 3.77 0.75 13.71
N LYS A 411 2.84 0.03 13.11
CA LYS A 411 2.39 0.14 11.73
C LYS A 411 1.12 1.04 11.58
N PHE A 412 1.29 2.27 11.06
CA PHE A 412 0.29 3.37 10.94
C PHE A 412 -0.05 3.70 9.47
N TYR A 413 -1.32 3.93 9.16
CA TYR A 413 -1.74 4.65 7.93
C TYR A 413 -1.69 6.16 8.23
N GLY A 414 -0.63 6.84 7.77
CA GLY A 414 -0.37 8.24 8.10
C GLY A 414 -0.67 9.19 6.95
N THR A 415 -1.39 10.27 7.24
CA THR A 415 -1.23 11.54 6.52
C THR A 415 -0.30 12.41 7.36
N ILE A 416 0.86 12.81 6.84
CA ILE A 416 1.84 13.57 7.65
C ILE A 416 1.37 15.02 7.76
N PRO A 417 1.07 15.52 8.97
CA PRO A 417 0.64 16.90 9.14
C PRO A 417 1.85 17.83 9.20
N THR A 418 2.14 18.54 8.13
CA THR A 418 3.18 19.57 8.08
C THR A 418 2.61 20.93 8.51
N ARG A 419 3.31 21.65 9.38
CA ARG A 419 2.86 22.95 9.90
C ARG A 419 3.89 24.03 9.60
N ALA A 420 3.49 25.07 8.89
CA ALA A 420 4.33 26.22 8.62
C ALA A 420 3.80 27.48 9.34
N GLY A 421 4.68 28.16 10.06
CA GLY A 421 4.40 29.44 10.73
C GLY A 421 3.68 29.35 12.09
N GLN A 422 3.60 30.47 12.81
CA GLN A 422 3.07 30.51 14.18
C GLN A 422 1.58 30.16 14.26
N CYS A 423 0.76 30.69 13.34
CA CYS A 423 -0.68 30.42 13.29
C CYS A 423 -0.97 28.96 12.92
N GLY A 424 -0.32 28.44 11.85
CA GLY A 424 -0.48 27.04 11.43
C GLY A 424 -0.07 26.05 12.53
N ASN A 425 1.00 26.35 13.27
CA ASN A 425 1.42 25.55 14.42
C ASN A 425 0.39 25.49 15.56
N GLN A 426 -0.26 26.61 15.88
CA GLN A 426 -1.29 26.69 16.91
C GLN A 426 -2.59 26.02 16.50
N ILE A 427 -3.03 26.21 15.25
CA ILE A 427 -4.21 25.53 14.68
C ILE A 427 -4.00 24.02 14.68
N GLY A 428 -2.84 23.57 14.20
CA GLY A 428 -2.50 22.16 14.22
C GLY A 428 -2.53 21.60 15.65
N ALA A 429 -1.93 22.29 16.63
CA ALA A 429 -1.96 21.84 18.02
C ALA A 429 -3.38 21.72 18.57
N LYS A 430 -4.25 22.69 18.24
CA LYS A 430 -5.65 22.67 18.65
C LYS A 430 -6.46 21.60 17.94
N PHE A 431 -6.11 21.27 16.69
CA PHE A 431 -6.71 20.16 15.95
C PHE A 431 -6.42 18.82 16.64
N TRP A 432 -5.18 18.59 17.07
CA TRP A 432 -4.85 17.41 17.87
C TRP A 432 -5.58 17.39 19.21
N GLU A 433 -5.68 18.51 19.92
CA GLU A 433 -6.52 18.58 21.14
C GLU A 433 -7.97 18.14 20.88
N VAL A 434 -8.60 18.63 19.81
CA VAL A 434 -9.97 18.25 19.43
C VAL A 434 -10.06 16.76 19.09
N ILE A 435 -9.07 16.20 18.41
CA ILE A 435 -9.03 14.76 18.07
C ILE A 435 -8.82 13.92 19.35
N SER A 436 -7.82 14.23 20.17
CA SER A 436 -7.63 13.58 21.49
C SER A 436 -8.92 13.54 22.28
N ASP A 437 -9.59 14.68 22.37
CA ASP A 437 -10.84 14.80 23.11
C ASP A 437 -11.96 13.96 22.49
N GLU A 438 -12.07 13.87 21.16
CA GLU A 438 -13.03 13.01 20.45
C GLU A 438 -12.78 11.52 20.71
N HIS A 439 -11.51 11.14 20.82
CA HIS A 439 -11.09 9.76 21.06
C HIS A 439 -10.99 9.39 22.55
N GLY A 440 -11.21 10.34 23.47
CA GLY A 440 -11.19 10.07 24.92
C GLY A 440 -9.79 9.90 25.50
N ILE A 441 -8.79 10.53 24.90
CA ILE A 441 -7.38 10.53 25.37
C ILE A 441 -7.18 11.74 26.28
N ASP A 442 -6.74 11.49 27.52
CA ASP A 442 -6.42 12.56 28.46
C ASP A 442 -5.08 13.24 28.12
N PRO A 443 -4.82 14.47 28.63
CA PRO A 443 -3.57 15.21 28.39
C PRO A 443 -2.28 14.48 28.80
N THR A 444 -2.38 13.39 29.57
CA THR A 444 -1.29 12.50 29.97
C THR A 444 -1.06 11.33 29.00
N GLY A 445 -1.80 11.25 27.89
CA GLY A 445 -1.75 10.15 26.93
C GLY A 445 -2.41 8.87 27.46
N THR A 446 -3.49 9.02 28.25
CA THR A 446 -4.18 7.88 28.88
C THR A 446 -5.60 7.82 28.34
N TYR A 447 -5.97 6.70 27.73
CA TYR A 447 -7.30 6.49 27.16
C TYR A 447 -8.34 6.18 28.24
N HIS A 448 -9.47 6.89 28.21
CA HIS A 448 -10.59 6.75 29.15
C HIS A 448 -11.94 6.51 28.45
N GLY A 449 -11.96 6.06 27.19
CA GLY A 449 -13.19 5.86 26.42
C GLY A 449 -14.02 4.62 26.83
N ASP A 450 -15.35 4.70 26.65
CA ASP A 450 -16.35 3.73 27.11
C ASP A 450 -16.58 2.54 26.14
N SER A 451 -15.83 2.42 25.04
CA SER A 451 -16.00 1.33 24.06
C SER A 451 -14.68 0.86 23.43
N ASP A 452 -14.49 -0.46 23.32
CA ASP A 452 -13.28 -1.08 22.72
C ASP A 452 -13.08 -0.70 21.24
N LEU A 453 -14.17 -0.35 20.53
CA LEU A 453 -14.19 0.16 19.15
C LEU A 453 -13.55 1.56 18.98
N GLN A 454 -13.44 2.35 20.05
CA GLN A 454 -12.76 3.66 20.02
C GLN A 454 -11.25 3.52 20.22
N LEU A 455 -10.80 2.46 20.90
CA LEU A 455 -9.38 2.13 21.16
C LEU A 455 -8.67 1.59 19.91
N GLU A 456 -9.35 0.78 19.10
CA GLU A 456 -8.84 0.29 17.81
C GLU A 456 -8.55 1.41 16.79
N ARG A 457 -9.13 2.61 16.96
CA ARG A 457 -9.23 3.64 15.90
C ARG A 457 -8.51 4.95 16.21
N ILE A 458 -7.76 4.98 17.30
CA ILE A 458 -6.87 6.10 17.70
C ILE A 458 -5.56 6.12 16.89
N ASN A 459 -5.20 4.98 16.29
CA ASN A 459 -3.93 4.74 15.61
C ASN A 459 -3.84 5.29 14.17
N VAL A 460 -4.71 6.21 13.75
CA VAL A 460 -4.53 6.93 12.45
C VAL A 460 -3.64 8.17 12.63
N TYR A 461 -3.47 8.61 13.87
CA TYR A 461 -2.90 9.92 14.17
C TYR A 461 -1.99 9.89 15.44
N TYR A 462 -2.36 9.19 16.52
CA TYR A 462 -1.52 9.17 17.73
C TYR A 462 -0.47 8.06 17.71
N ASN A 463 0.80 8.46 17.57
CA ASN A 463 1.95 7.57 17.69
C ASN A 463 2.22 7.30 19.21
N GLU A 464 1.37 6.52 19.89
CA GLU A 464 1.43 6.40 21.35
C GLU A 464 2.32 5.26 21.89
N ALA A 465 3.09 5.65 22.90
CA ALA A 465 4.16 4.92 23.56
C ALA A 465 3.69 4.04 24.73
N THR A 466 2.52 3.39 24.66
CA THR A 466 2.06 2.50 25.73
C THR A 466 1.79 1.08 25.21
N GLY A 467 2.52 0.12 25.79
CA GLY A 467 2.54 -1.29 25.40
C GLY A 467 1.25 -2.04 25.71
N GLY A 468 0.20 -1.77 24.95
CA GLY A 468 -1.06 -2.52 24.95
C GLY A 468 -1.31 -3.21 23.60
N ASN A 469 -1.22 -4.54 23.59
CA ASN A 469 -1.48 -5.41 22.44
C ASN A 469 -2.97 -5.34 22.01
N THR A 470 -3.30 -4.63 20.94
CA THR A 470 -4.51 -4.89 20.15
C THR A 470 -4.24 -4.52 18.69
N ARG A 471 -4.20 -5.54 17.82
CA ARG A 471 -3.71 -5.50 16.43
C ARG A 471 -4.87 -5.23 15.46
N LEU A 472 -4.75 -4.19 14.62
CA LEU A 472 -5.58 -4.01 13.42
C LEU A 472 -5.08 -4.99 12.32
N ILE A 473 -6.00 -5.76 11.73
CA ILE A 473 -5.71 -6.70 10.64
C ILE A 473 -6.00 -5.97 9.32
N ASP A 474 -4.95 -5.57 8.60
CA ASP A 474 -5.09 -5.35 7.16
C ASP A 474 -5.48 -6.67 6.51
N MET A 475 -6.62 -6.68 5.82
CA MET A 475 -7.03 -7.83 5.02
C MET A 475 -6.16 -7.88 3.78
N ARG A 476 -5.44 -9.00 3.64
CA ARG A 476 -4.31 -9.16 2.75
C ARG A 476 -4.42 -10.53 2.13
N GLU A 477 -5.00 -10.60 0.95
CA GLU A 477 -5.41 -11.89 0.45
C GLU A 477 -4.54 -12.41 -0.69
N ILE A 478 -4.46 -13.73 -0.79
CA ILE A 478 -3.63 -14.44 -1.75
C ILE A 478 -4.53 -15.37 -2.56
N VAL A 479 -4.43 -15.28 -3.89
CA VAL A 479 -5.10 -16.23 -4.79
C VAL A 479 -4.14 -17.40 -5.02
N HIS A 480 -4.57 -18.60 -4.63
CA HIS A 480 -3.79 -19.81 -4.85
C HIS A 480 -4.19 -20.49 -6.15
N ILE A 481 -3.20 -20.82 -6.99
CA ILE A 481 -3.42 -21.48 -8.28
C ILE A 481 -2.67 -22.81 -8.25
N GLN A 482 -3.33 -23.88 -8.70
CA GLN A 482 -2.77 -25.23 -8.76
C GLN A 482 -2.83 -25.71 -10.21
N ALA A 483 -1.69 -26.05 -10.80
CA ALA A 483 -1.62 -26.46 -12.20
C ALA A 483 -1.03 -27.86 -12.37
N GLY A 484 -1.77 -28.70 -13.10
CA GLY A 484 -1.38 -30.07 -13.46
C GLY A 484 -1.45 -31.08 -12.31
N GLN A 485 -1.17 -32.34 -12.60
CA GLN A 485 -1.33 -33.44 -11.65
C GLN A 485 -0.53 -33.26 -10.35
N CYS A 486 0.74 -32.88 -10.44
CA CYS A 486 1.60 -32.69 -9.27
C CYS A 486 1.16 -31.47 -8.44
N GLY A 487 0.89 -30.35 -9.11
CA GLY A 487 0.41 -29.11 -8.46
C GLY A 487 -0.89 -29.34 -7.68
N ASN A 488 -1.88 -29.99 -8.31
CA ASN A 488 -3.16 -30.30 -7.66
C ASN A 488 -3.03 -31.27 -6.48
N GLN A 489 -2.11 -32.26 -6.53
CA GLN A 489 -1.90 -33.17 -5.39
C GLN A 489 -1.22 -32.48 -4.20
N ILE A 490 -0.21 -31.65 -4.47
CA ILE A 490 0.50 -30.89 -3.44
C ILE A 490 -0.41 -29.83 -2.85
N GLY A 491 -1.13 -29.08 -3.69
CA GLY A 491 -2.07 -28.06 -3.25
C GLY A 491 -3.23 -28.66 -2.46
N ALA A 492 -3.80 -29.80 -2.86
CA ALA A 492 -4.81 -30.50 -2.05
C ALA A 492 -4.28 -30.87 -0.65
N LYS A 493 -3.03 -31.33 -0.55
CA LYS A 493 -2.39 -31.60 0.75
C LYS A 493 -2.06 -30.33 1.54
N PHE A 494 -1.66 -29.27 0.87
CA PHE A 494 -1.48 -27.96 1.49
C PHE A 494 -2.79 -27.48 2.13
N TRP A 495 -3.91 -27.49 1.40
CA TRP A 495 -5.22 -27.12 1.91
C TRP A 495 -5.69 -27.98 3.08
N GLU A 496 -5.42 -29.30 3.06
CA GLU A 496 -5.68 -30.20 4.19
C GLU A 496 -4.91 -29.75 5.44
N VAL A 497 -3.61 -29.48 5.31
CA VAL A 497 -2.76 -29.05 6.43
C VAL A 497 -3.16 -27.68 6.98
N ILE A 498 -3.42 -26.70 6.11
CA ILE A 498 -3.80 -25.37 6.59
C ILE A 498 -5.24 -25.34 7.15
N SER A 499 -6.17 -26.12 6.59
CA SER A 499 -7.52 -26.27 7.16
C SER A 499 -7.45 -26.84 8.57
N ASP A 500 -6.63 -27.88 8.77
CA ASP A 500 -6.36 -28.47 10.07
C ASP A 500 -5.72 -27.48 11.06
N GLU A 501 -4.80 -26.63 10.59
CA GLU A 501 -4.16 -25.59 11.43
C GLU A 501 -5.12 -24.46 11.83
N HIS A 502 -6.07 -24.12 10.96
CA HIS A 502 -7.11 -23.12 11.24
C HIS A 502 -8.36 -23.72 11.90
N GLY A 503 -8.43 -25.04 12.09
CA GLY A 503 -9.58 -25.70 12.72
C GLY A 503 -10.85 -25.72 11.85
N ILE A 504 -10.69 -25.71 10.53
CA ILE A 504 -11.79 -25.76 9.55
C ILE A 504 -12.07 -27.21 9.19
N ASP A 505 -13.33 -27.62 9.25
CA ASP A 505 -13.73 -28.96 8.85
C ASP A 505 -13.95 -29.09 7.31
N PRO A 506 -14.10 -30.32 6.78
CA PRO A 506 -14.37 -30.51 5.34
C PRO A 506 -15.66 -29.87 4.82
N THR A 507 -16.55 -29.40 5.71
CA THR A 507 -17.81 -28.72 5.34
C THR A 507 -17.68 -27.20 5.34
N GLY A 508 -16.50 -26.69 5.74
CA GLY A 508 -16.14 -25.28 5.81
C GLY A 508 -16.49 -24.61 7.13
N THR A 509 -17.01 -25.34 8.12
CA THR A 509 -17.32 -24.77 9.44
C THR A 509 -16.11 -24.77 10.35
N TYR A 510 -15.96 -23.66 11.09
CA TYR A 510 -14.89 -23.50 12.07
C TYR A 510 -15.24 -24.24 13.37
N HIS A 511 -14.34 -25.14 13.78
CA HIS A 511 -14.37 -25.89 15.02
C HIS A 511 -13.05 -25.74 15.80
N GLY A 512 -12.34 -24.62 15.60
CA GLY A 512 -11.09 -24.35 16.29
C GLY A 512 -11.27 -23.93 17.75
N ASP A 513 -10.18 -24.05 18.51
CA ASP A 513 -10.13 -23.76 19.95
C ASP A 513 -9.52 -22.39 20.27
N SER A 514 -8.97 -21.68 19.27
CA SER A 514 -8.14 -20.48 19.46
C SER A 514 -8.51 -19.35 18.51
N ASP A 515 -8.80 -18.17 19.08
CA ASP A 515 -9.17 -16.95 18.32
C ASP A 515 -8.10 -16.52 17.31
N LEU A 516 -6.81 -16.75 17.62
CA LEU A 516 -5.69 -16.47 16.71
C LEU A 516 -5.77 -17.22 15.36
N GLN A 517 -6.56 -18.30 15.28
CA GLN A 517 -6.78 -19.04 14.03
C GLN A 517 -7.73 -18.30 13.09
N LEU A 518 -8.65 -17.49 13.62
CA LEU A 518 -9.60 -16.69 12.84
C LEU A 518 -9.03 -15.32 12.46
N GLU A 519 -8.06 -14.82 13.21
CA GLU A 519 -7.53 -13.46 13.07
C GLU A 519 -7.06 -13.13 11.63
N ARG A 520 -6.44 -14.08 10.91
CA ARG A 520 -5.99 -13.89 9.52
C ARG A 520 -6.47 -14.99 8.58
N ILE A 521 -7.65 -15.54 8.83
CA ILE A 521 -8.24 -16.59 7.99
C ILE A 521 -8.54 -16.07 6.56
N ASN A 522 -8.85 -14.78 6.44
CA ASN A 522 -9.22 -14.09 5.20
C ASN A 522 -8.10 -14.08 4.15
N VAL A 523 -6.85 -14.36 4.56
CA VAL A 523 -5.69 -14.39 3.64
C VAL A 523 -5.87 -15.48 2.58
N TYR A 524 -6.37 -16.65 2.97
CA TYR A 524 -6.53 -17.82 2.10
C TYR A 524 -7.99 -18.27 1.93
N TYR A 525 -8.89 -17.87 2.82
CA TYR A 525 -10.29 -18.29 2.79
C TYR A 525 -11.22 -17.09 2.57
N ASN A 526 -12.22 -17.31 1.74
CA ASN A 526 -13.38 -16.43 1.59
C ASN A 526 -14.44 -16.81 2.64
N GLU A 527 -14.94 -15.83 3.38
CA GLU A 527 -16.05 -16.02 4.31
C GLU A 527 -17.39 -15.99 3.54
N ALA A 528 -18.04 -17.15 3.46
CA ALA A 528 -19.36 -17.29 2.85
C ALA A 528 -20.48 -17.18 3.90
N THR A 529 -21.71 -16.96 3.40
CA THR A 529 -22.91 -16.88 4.25
C THR A 529 -23.08 -18.13 5.13
N GLY A 530 -23.32 -17.91 6.42
CA GLY A 530 -23.50 -18.98 7.41
C GLY A 530 -22.22 -19.43 8.13
N GLY A 531 -21.16 -18.60 8.14
CA GLY A 531 -19.91 -18.89 8.86
C GLY A 531 -19.11 -20.04 8.23
N LYS A 532 -19.20 -20.16 6.90
CA LYS A 532 -18.47 -21.17 6.12
C LYS A 532 -17.27 -20.53 5.43
N TYR A 533 -16.11 -21.13 5.58
CA TYR A 533 -14.87 -20.67 4.95
C TYR A 533 -14.59 -21.50 3.70
N VAL A 534 -14.41 -20.83 2.56
CA VAL A 534 -14.14 -21.45 1.26
C VAL A 534 -12.74 -21.06 0.80
N PRO A 535 -11.85 -22.02 0.45
CA PRO A 535 -10.52 -21.76 -0.09
C PRO A 535 -10.56 -20.85 -1.33
N ARG A 536 -9.70 -19.83 -1.34
CA ARG A 536 -9.42 -19.01 -2.53
C ARG A 536 -8.42 -19.73 -3.44
N ALA A 537 -8.89 -20.83 -4.01
CA ALA A 537 -8.09 -21.70 -4.86
C ALA A 537 -8.71 -21.84 -6.26
N VAL A 538 -7.85 -21.81 -7.27
CA VAL A 538 -8.18 -22.15 -8.66
C VAL A 538 -7.43 -23.43 -9.03
N LEU A 539 -8.18 -24.45 -9.46
CA LEU A 539 -7.62 -25.76 -9.81
C LEU A 539 -7.67 -25.93 -11.31
N VAL A 540 -6.51 -26.19 -11.89
CA VAL A 540 -6.31 -26.23 -13.35
C VAL A 540 -5.64 -27.53 -13.73
N ASP A 541 -6.23 -28.23 -14.70
CA ASP A 541 -5.57 -29.34 -15.37
C ASP A 541 -6.13 -29.56 -16.77
N LEU A 542 -5.31 -30.03 -17.69
CA LEU A 542 -5.75 -30.40 -19.03
C LEU A 542 -6.39 -31.80 -19.02
N GLU A 543 -6.14 -32.58 -17.97
CA GLU A 543 -6.76 -33.90 -17.76
C GLU A 543 -7.90 -33.86 -16.72
N PRO A 544 -9.06 -34.47 -17.02
CA PRO A 544 -10.19 -34.47 -16.08
C PRO A 544 -9.99 -35.43 -14.88
N GLY A 545 -9.16 -36.47 -15.03
CA GLY A 545 -9.03 -37.54 -14.02
C GLY A 545 -8.40 -37.08 -12.70
N THR A 546 -7.60 -36.02 -12.72
CA THR A 546 -7.01 -35.42 -11.51
C THR A 546 -8.08 -34.72 -10.67
N MET A 547 -9.06 -34.07 -11.32
CA MET A 547 -10.16 -33.38 -10.64
C MET A 547 -11.06 -34.33 -9.86
N ASP A 548 -11.35 -35.50 -10.43
CA ASP A 548 -12.11 -36.56 -9.73
C ASP A 548 -11.38 -37.05 -8.48
N SER A 549 -10.05 -37.16 -8.56
CA SER A 549 -9.20 -37.57 -7.45
C SER A 549 -9.17 -36.54 -6.33
N VAL A 550 -9.07 -35.24 -6.68
CA VAL A 550 -9.10 -34.14 -5.69
C VAL A 550 -10.48 -34.05 -5.03
N ARG A 551 -11.57 -34.18 -5.81
CA ARG A 551 -12.94 -34.12 -5.28
C ARG A 551 -13.28 -35.31 -4.37
N ALA A 552 -12.72 -36.48 -4.65
CA ALA A 552 -12.82 -37.67 -3.80
C ALA A 552 -11.93 -37.59 -2.54
N GLY A 553 -11.03 -36.60 -2.47
CA GLY A 553 -10.16 -36.36 -1.33
C GLY A 553 -10.91 -35.87 -0.07
N PRO A 554 -10.26 -35.89 1.10
CA PRO A 554 -10.92 -35.59 2.39
C PRO A 554 -11.56 -34.19 2.45
N PHE A 555 -10.89 -33.20 1.85
CA PHE A 555 -11.33 -31.79 1.78
C PHE A 555 -11.83 -31.41 0.37
N GLY A 556 -12.09 -32.38 -0.51
CA GLY A 556 -12.48 -32.11 -1.89
C GLY A 556 -13.81 -31.35 -2.04
N GLN A 557 -14.71 -31.49 -1.07
CA GLN A 557 -16.01 -30.81 -1.04
C GLN A 557 -15.93 -29.34 -0.58
N LEU A 558 -14.77 -28.93 -0.05
CA LEU A 558 -14.54 -27.59 0.46
C LEU A 558 -14.32 -26.58 -0.68
N PHE A 559 -13.73 -27.03 -1.79
CA PHE A 559 -13.46 -26.20 -2.96
C PHE A 559 -14.73 -25.79 -3.70
N ARG A 560 -14.76 -24.55 -4.20
CA ARG A 560 -15.86 -24.06 -5.01
C ARG A 560 -15.94 -24.82 -6.34
N PRO A 561 -17.09 -25.41 -6.72
CA PRO A 561 -17.23 -26.12 -7.99
C PRO A 561 -16.93 -25.27 -9.22
N ASP A 562 -17.20 -23.95 -9.14
CA ASP A 562 -16.95 -22.98 -10.21
C ASP A 562 -15.45 -22.77 -10.49
N ASN A 563 -14.57 -23.09 -9.52
CA ASN A 563 -13.14 -22.83 -9.61
C ASN A 563 -12.34 -24.04 -10.16
N PHE A 564 -13.04 -25.09 -10.58
CA PHE A 564 -12.46 -26.23 -11.27
C PHE A 564 -12.47 -25.97 -12.78
N VAL A 565 -11.31 -25.67 -13.35
CA VAL A 565 -11.14 -25.48 -14.79
C VAL A 565 -10.34 -26.65 -15.33
N PHE A 566 -10.96 -27.45 -16.21
CA PHE A 566 -10.31 -28.62 -16.77
C PHE A 566 -10.54 -28.80 -18.26
N GLY A 567 -9.51 -29.30 -18.94
CA GLY A 567 -9.54 -29.68 -20.35
C GLY A 567 -10.13 -31.08 -20.58
N GLN A 568 -10.29 -31.44 -21.85
CA GLN A 568 -10.65 -32.81 -22.28
C GLN A 568 -9.44 -33.60 -22.79
N SER A 569 -8.36 -32.91 -23.14
CA SER A 569 -7.16 -33.44 -23.80
C SER A 569 -5.95 -33.17 -22.91
N GLY A 570 -5.18 -34.21 -22.56
CA GLY A 570 -3.99 -34.07 -21.72
C GLY A 570 -2.76 -33.61 -22.50
N ALA A 571 -1.85 -32.90 -21.84
CA ALA A 571 -0.58 -32.45 -22.46
C ALA A 571 0.40 -33.61 -22.75
N GLY A 572 0.23 -34.80 -22.16
CA GLY A 572 1.06 -35.96 -22.44
C GLY A 572 2.56 -35.76 -22.16
N ASN A 573 2.90 -35.05 -21.08
CA ASN A 573 4.27 -34.65 -20.72
C ASN A 573 5.01 -33.80 -21.78
N ASN A 574 4.28 -33.09 -22.63
CA ASN A 574 4.85 -32.17 -23.61
C ASN A 574 4.59 -30.71 -23.20
N TRP A 575 5.65 -29.95 -22.94
CA TRP A 575 5.58 -28.53 -22.60
C TRP A 575 4.97 -27.69 -23.72
N ALA A 576 5.33 -27.96 -24.99
CA ALA A 576 4.84 -27.19 -26.14
C ALA A 576 3.30 -27.28 -26.27
N LYS A 577 2.73 -28.46 -25.98
CA LYS A 577 1.28 -28.62 -25.94
C LYS A 577 0.61 -27.80 -24.84
N GLY A 578 1.22 -27.78 -23.67
CA GLY A 578 0.74 -26.99 -22.54
C GLY A 578 0.88 -25.49 -22.79
N HIS A 579 1.88 -25.04 -23.54
CA HIS A 579 2.17 -23.62 -23.71
C HIS A 579 1.52 -23.00 -24.95
N TYR A 580 1.50 -23.71 -26.09
CA TYR A 580 1.11 -23.13 -27.38
C TYR A 580 -0.21 -23.66 -27.94
N THR A 581 -0.64 -24.88 -27.60
CA THR A 581 -1.84 -25.49 -28.18
C THR A 581 -2.96 -25.63 -27.16
N GLU A 582 -3.03 -26.76 -26.46
CA GLU A 582 -4.14 -27.11 -25.55
C GLU A 582 -4.24 -26.15 -24.36
N GLY A 583 -3.11 -25.76 -23.77
CA GLY A 583 -3.15 -24.82 -22.63
C GLY A 583 -3.47 -23.38 -23.03
N ALA A 584 -3.12 -22.97 -24.26
CA ALA A 584 -3.49 -21.66 -24.79
C ALA A 584 -5.00 -21.54 -25.04
N GLU A 585 -5.68 -22.63 -25.40
CA GLU A 585 -7.14 -22.64 -25.52
C GLU A 585 -7.84 -22.55 -24.14
N LEU A 586 -7.25 -23.16 -23.09
CA LEU A 586 -7.84 -23.20 -21.76
C LEU A 586 -7.50 -21.99 -20.88
N VAL A 587 -6.38 -21.30 -21.14
CA VAL A 587 -5.87 -20.22 -20.26
C VAL A 587 -6.86 -19.08 -20.08
N ASP A 588 -7.61 -18.69 -21.12
CA ASP A 588 -8.58 -17.60 -21.04
C ASP A 588 -9.69 -17.92 -20.03
N SER A 589 -10.16 -19.17 -19.99
CA SER A 589 -11.15 -19.62 -19.02
C SER A 589 -10.61 -19.59 -17.58
N VAL A 590 -9.31 -19.89 -17.41
CA VAL A 590 -8.66 -19.80 -16.10
C VAL A 590 -8.50 -18.35 -15.68
N LEU A 591 -8.08 -17.46 -16.57
CA LEU A 591 -7.91 -16.03 -16.30
C LEU A 591 -9.24 -15.39 -15.87
N ASP A 592 -10.36 -15.76 -16.49
CA ASP A 592 -11.68 -15.26 -16.06
C ASP A 592 -12.03 -15.66 -14.63
N VAL A 593 -11.67 -16.88 -14.20
CA VAL A 593 -11.86 -17.31 -12.80
C VAL A 593 -10.90 -16.57 -11.88
N VAL A 594 -9.64 -16.41 -12.28
CA VAL A 594 -8.63 -15.66 -11.51
C VAL A 594 -9.06 -14.20 -11.32
N ARG A 595 -9.58 -13.54 -12.36
CA ARG A 595 -10.15 -12.18 -12.30
C ARG A 595 -11.30 -12.11 -11.31
N LYS A 596 -12.23 -13.06 -11.37
CA LYS A 596 -13.38 -13.10 -10.46
C LYS A 596 -12.96 -13.24 -9.00
N GLU A 597 -11.95 -14.06 -8.71
CA GLU A 597 -11.40 -14.16 -7.35
C GLU A 597 -10.62 -12.91 -6.97
N ALA A 598 -9.85 -12.31 -7.89
CA ALA A 598 -9.12 -11.06 -7.69
C ALA A 598 -10.05 -9.87 -7.38
N GLU A 599 -11.18 -9.73 -8.08
CA GLU A 599 -12.21 -8.71 -7.83
C GLU A 599 -12.95 -8.93 -6.51
N SER A 600 -12.99 -10.16 -6.00
CA SER A 600 -13.58 -10.47 -4.69
C SER A 600 -12.65 -10.15 -3.51
N CYS A 601 -11.39 -9.76 -3.78
CA CYS A 601 -10.42 -9.36 -2.77
C CYS A 601 -10.61 -7.89 -2.39
N ASP A 602 -10.44 -7.56 -1.12
CA ASP A 602 -10.35 -6.16 -0.69
C ASP A 602 -8.96 -5.59 -1.04
N CYS A 603 -7.88 -6.34 -0.80
CA CYS A 603 -6.52 -5.96 -1.15
C CYS A 603 -5.64 -7.17 -1.48
N LEU A 604 -5.64 -7.54 -2.77
CA LEU A 604 -4.83 -8.64 -3.29
C LEU A 604 -3.33 -8.39 -3.08
N GLN A 605 -2.65 -9.28 -2.34
CA GLN A 605 -1.19 -9.25 -2.21
C GLN A 605 -0.49 -9.76 -3.47
N GLY A 606 -0.99 -10.88 -4.00
CA GLY A 606 -0.32 -11.61 -5.05
C GLY A 606 -0.91 -12.98 -5.32
N PHE A 607 -0.22 -13.72 -6.18
CA PHE A 607 -0.61 -15.05 -6.63
C PHE A 607 0.40 -16.09 -6.15
N GLN A 608 -0.10 -17.25 -5.74
CA GLN A 608 0.73 -18.39 -5.36
C GLN A 608 0.43 -19.57 -6.29
N LEU A 609 1.35 -19.90 -7.19
CA LEU A 609 1.24 -21.05 -8.08
C LEU A 609 1.93 -22.29 -7.48
N THR A 610 1.27 -23.44 -7.56
CA THR A 610 1.90 -24.75 -7.33
C THR A 610 1.88 -25.59 -8.60
N HIS A 611 3.07 -26.02 -9.03
CA HIS A 611 3.22 -26.77 -10.27
C HIS A 611 4.49 -27.63 -10.29
N SER A 612 4.61 -28.47 -11.32
CA SER A 612 5.82 -29.26 -11.58
C SER A 612 6.46 -28.84 -12.89
N LEU A 613 7.79 -28.73 -12.91
CA LEU A 613 8.54 -28.35 -14.10
C LEU A 613 8.75 -29.51 -15.08
N GLY A 614 8.64 -30.76 -14.62
CA GLY A 614 8.85 -31.95 -15.46
C GLY A 614 7.63 -32.38 -16.30
N GLY A 615 6.42 -31.94 -15.93
CA GLY A 615 5.18 -32.30 -16.63
C GLY A 615 5.00 -31.58 -17.97
N GLY A 616 3.81 -31.68 -18.57
CA GLY A 616 3.40 -30.88 -19.73
C GLY A 616 2.42 -29.76 -19.36
N THR A 617 1.38 -30.09 -18.58
CA THR A 617 0.36 -29.12 -18.13
C THR A 617 0.93 -28.15 -17.11
N GLY A 618 1.44 -28.66 -15.98
CA GLY A 618 1.91 -27.81 -14.89
C GLY A 618 3.08 -26.91 -15.29
N SER A 619 3.92 -27.38 -16.20
CA SER A 619 5.07 -26.64 -16.71
C SER A 619 4.63 -25.64 -17.79
N GLY A 620 4.15 -26.10 -18.95
CA GLY A 620 3.84 -25.27 -20.11
C GLY A 620 2.67 -24.33 -19.90
N MET A 621 1.53 -24.86 -19.43
CA MET A 621 0.36 -24.04 -19.14
C MET A 621 0.58 -23.18 -17.88
N GLY A 622 1.31 -23.70 -16.89
CA GLY A 622 1.65 -22.95 -15.69
C GLY A 622 2.48 -21.70 -16.00
N THR A 623 3.52 -21.81 -16.83
CA THR A 623 4.34 -20.66 -17.23
C THR A 623 3.59 -19.68 -18.12
N LEU A 624 2.73 -20.16 -19.02
CA LEU A 624 1.85 -19.30 -19.81
C LEU A 624 0.95 -18.45 -18.91
N LEU A 625 0.35 -19.08 -17.90
CA LEU A 625 -0.52 -18.42 -16.94
C LEU A 625 0.23 -17.38 -16.10
N ILE A 626 1.46 -17.67 -15.68
CA ILE A 626 2.31 -16.70 -14.98
C ILE A 626 2.53 -15.45 -15.84
N SER A 627 2.93 -15.63 -17.11
CA SER A 627 3.18 -14.52 -18.03
C SER A 627 1.93 -13.66 -18.23
N LYS A 628 0.77 -14.29 -18.46
CA LYS A 628 -0.51 -13.57 -18.61
C LYS A 628 -0.94 -12.82 -17.35
N ILE A 629 -0.75 -13.42 -16.17
CA ILE A 629 -1.04 -12.74 -14.90
C ILE A 629 -0.08 -11.57 -14.68
N ARG A 630 1.20 -11.70 -15.07
CA ARG A 630 2.17 -10.60 -14.94
C ARG A 630 1.85 -9.43 -15.87
N GLU A 631 1.32 -9.70 -17.07
CA GLU A 631 0.82 -8.66 -17.98
C GLU A 631 -0.40 -7.92 -17.39
N GLU A 632 -1.35 -8.63 -16.78
CA GLU A 632 -2.59 -8.03 -16.26
C GLU A 632 -2.43 -7.40 -14.86
N TYR A 633 -1.55 -7.97 -14.02
CA TYR A 633 -1.30 -7.56 -12.65
C TYR A 633 0.20 -7.32 -12.39
N PRO A 634 0.83 -6.30 -13.02
CA PRO A 634 2.28 -6.07 -12.91
C PRO A 634 2.72 -5.68 -11.50
N ASP A 635 1.86 -4.99 -10.75
CA ASP A 635 2.18 -4.51 -9.40
C ASP A 635 2.05 -5.60 -8.31
N ARG A 636 1.63 -6.83 -8.65
CA ARG A 636 1.35 -7.88 -7.67
C ARG A 636 2.48 -8.90 -7.61
N ILE A 637 2.72 -9.43 -6.42
CA ILE A 637 3.78 -10.42 -6.19
C ILE A 637 3.38 -11.77 -6.80
N MET A 638 4.29 -12.39 -7.54
CA MET A 638 4.12 -13.72 -8.13
C MET A 638 5.06 -14.73 -7.46
N ASN A 639 4.47 -15.65 -6.69
CA ASN A 639 5.19 -16.70 -5.99
C ASN A 639 4.91 -18.07 -6.58
N THR A 640 5.94 -18.89 -6.75
CA THR A 640 5.78 -20.26 -7.26
C THR A 640 6.42 -21.31 -6.36
N PHE A 641 5.72 -22.43 -6.18
CA PHE A 641 6.25 -23.64 -5.60
C PHE A 641 6.48 -24.64 -6.74
N SER A 642 7.74 -24.75 -7.14
CA SER A 642 8.16 -25.41 -8.36
C SER A 642 8.85 -26.73 -8.04
N VAL A 643 8.20 -27.84 -8.40
CA VAL A 643 8.80 -29.17 -8.23
C VAL A 643 9.71 -29.49 -9.41
N VAL A 644 11.00 -29.64 -9.12
CA VAL A 644 12.05 -29.99 -10.07
C VAL A 644 12.05 -31.51 -10.27
N PRO A 645 12.09 -31.98 -11.54
CA PRO A 645 12.11 -33.40 -11.84
C PRO A 645 13.41 -34.09 -11.37
N SER A 646 13.32 -35.40 -11.12
CA SER A 646 14.48 -36.23 -10.81
C SER A 646 14.34 -37.62 -11.43
N PRO A 647 15.43 -38.15 -12.05
CA PRO A 647 15.43 -39.48 -12.65
C PRO A 647 15.33 -40.63 -11.63
N LYS A 648 15.46 -40.35 -10.32
CA LYS A 648 15.23 -41.37 -9.27
C LYS A 648 13.75 -41.65 -9.03
N VAL A 649 12.88 -40.69 -9.36
CA VAL A 649 11.46 -40.69 -8.98
C VAL A 649 10.56 -40.86 -10.20
N SER A 650 10.98 -40.39 -11.37
CA SER A 650 10.19 -40.48 -12.61
C SER A 650 10.94 -41.23 -13.71
N ASP A 651 10.19 -42.04 -14.47
CA ASP A 651 10.66 -42.78 -15.65
C ASP A 651 10.52 -41.96 -16.95
N THR A 652 9.98 -40.73 -16.89
CA THR A 652 9.76 -39.90 -18.08
C THR A 652 11.07 -39.29 -18.57
N VAL A 653 11.42 -39.55 -19.83
CA VAL A 653 12.72 -39.13 -20.39
C VAL A 653 12.76 -37.66 -20.82
N VAL A 654 11.62 -37.02 -21.10
CA VAL A 654 11.56 -35.65 -21.65
C VAL A 654 11.51 -34.54 -20.57
N GLU A 655 11.53 -34.89 -19.29
CA GLU A 655 11.42 -33.92 -18.19
C GLU A 655 12.50 -32.81 -18.22
N PRO A 656 13.77 -33.07 -18.61
CA PRO A 656 14.76 -32.01 -18.72
C PRO A 656 14.40 -30.94 -19.77
N TYR A 657 13.75 -31.30 -20.89
CA TYR A 657 13.27 -30.32 -21.86
C TYR A 657 12.20 -29.40 -21.25
N ASN A 658 11.20 -30.00 -20.61
CA ASN A 658 10.11 -29.26 -19.98
C ASN A 658 10.64 -28.34 -18.86
N ALA A 659 11.61 -28.83 -18.08
CA ALA A 659 12.20 -28.07 -16.99
C ALA A 659 13.02 -26.87 -17.48
N THR A 660 13.89 -27.05 -18.48
CA THR A 660 14.70 -25.94 -19.03
C THR A 660 13.83 -24.84 -19.63
N LEU A 661 12.82 -25.20 -20.43
CA LEU A 661 11.87 -24.24 -21.01
C LEU A 661 11.06 -23.51 -19.92
N SER A 662 10.71 -24.20 -18.85
CA SER A 662 9.95 -23.59 -17.75
C SER A 662 10.80 -22.65 -16.91
N VAL A 663 12.05 -23.03 -16.60
CA VAL A 663 12.98 -22.18 -15.84
C VAL A 663 13.22 -20.88 -16.58
N HIS A 664 13.40 -20.91 -17.90
CA HIS A 664 13.54 -19.71 -18.71
C HIS A 664 12.39 -18.71 -18.46
N GLN A 665 11.14 -19.17 -18.43
CA GLN A 665 9.97 -18.32 -18.16
C GLN A 665 9.87 -17.88 -16.70
N LEU A 666 10.32 -18.69 -15.75
CA LEU A 666 10.29 -18.37 -14.32
C LEU A 666 11.31 -17.28 -13.94
N VAL A 667 12.47 -17.23 -14.61
CA VAL A 667 13.50 -16.22 -14.37
C VAL A 667 12.98 -14.81 -14.61
N GLU A 668 12.12 -14.62 -15.62
CA GLU A 668 11.67 -13.29 -16.01
C GLU A 668 10.34 -12.88 -15.37
N ASN A 669 9.44 -13.83 -15.15
CA ASN A 669 8.04 -13.53 -14.80
C ASN A 669 7.67 -13.79 -13.33
N THR A 670 8.57 -14.28 -12.49
CA THR A 670 8.28 -14.55 -11.07
C THR A 670 9.15 -13.73 -10.14
N ASP A 671 8.61 -13.39 -8.97
CA ASP A 671 9.35 -12.63 -7.95
C ASP A 671 9.98 -13.56 -6.91
N GLU A 672 9.36 -14.70 -6.60
CA GLU A 672 9.90 -15.73 -5.71
C GLU A 672 9.62 -17.14 -6.24
N THR A 673 10.64 -18.00 -6.34
CA THR A 673 10.46 -19.40 -6.72
C THR A 673 11.08 -20.34 -5.68
N TYR A 674 10.23 -21.14 -5.02
CA TYR A 674 10.65 -22.17 -4.09
C TYR A 674 10.97 -23.46 -4.85
N CYS A 675 12.25 -23.78 -4.96
CA CYS A 675 12.73 -24.98 -5.66
C CYS A 675 12.59 -26.21 -4.77
N ILE A 676 11.72 -27.15 -5.17
CA ILE A 676 11.51 -28.41 -4.45
C ILE A 676 12.00 -29.55 -5.32
N ASP A 677 13.00 -30.29 -4.86
CA ASP A 677 13.61 -31.38 -5.63
C ASP A 677 13.10 -32.75 -5.16
N ASN A 678 12.50 -33.50 -6.08
CA ASN A 678 12.07 -34.87 -5.82
C ASN A 678 13.23 -35.79 -5.40
N GLU A 679 14.46 -35.52 -5.84
CA GLU A 679 15.64 -36.26 -5.40
C GLU A 679 15.91 -36.08 -3.90
N ALA A 680 15.88 -34.84 -3.43
CA ALA A 680 16.10 -34.51 -2.03
C ALA A 680 14.98 -35.06 -1.15
N LEU A 681 13.73 -34.91 -1.58
CA LEU A 681 12.57 -35.45 -0.86
C LEU A 681 12.66 -36.98 -0.71
N TYR A 682 13.06 -37.69 -1.77
CA TYR A 682 13.25 -39.13 -1.73
C TYR A 682 14.38 -39.53 -0.77
N ASP A 683 15.52 -38.86 -0.84
CA ASP A 683 16.67 -39.13 0.03
C ASP A 683 16.35 -38.84 1.50
N ILE A 684 15.58 -37.79 1.80
CA ILE A 684 15.06 -37.49 3.15
C ILE A 684 14.14 -38.63 3.64
N CYS A 685 13.18 -39.05 2.83
CA CYS A 685 12.24 -40.10 3.22
C CYS A 685 12.96 -41.44 3.48
N PHE A 686 13.89 -41.79 2.60
CA PHE A 686 14.60 -43.06 2.66
C PHE A 686 15.66 -43.09 3.76
N ARG A 687 16.54 -42.08 3.83
CA ARG A 687 17.69 -42.06 4.76
C ARG A 687 17.33 -41.52 6.13
N THR A 688 16.59 -40.40 6.20
CA THR A 688 16.31 -39.69 7.45
C THR A 688 15.07 -40.26 8.15
N LEU A 689 13.96 -40.41 7.43
CA LEU A 689 12.72 -40.96 7.98
C LEU A 689 12.70 -42.49 8.06
N LYS A 690 13.67 -43.17 7.41
CA LYS A 690 13.84 -44.62 7.37
C LYS A 690 12.63 -45.35 6.75
N LEU A 691 12.00 -44.74 5.75
CA LEU A 691 10.94 -45.38 4.97
C LEU A 691 11.59 -46.23 3.87
N THR A 692 11.32 -47.53 3.86
CA THR A 692 11.93 -48.46 2.89
C THR A 692 11.42 -48.24 1.46
N THR A 693 10.18 -47.76 1.31
CA THR A 693 9.52 -47.49 0.02
C THR A 693 8.74 -46.18 0.12
N PRO A 694 9.39 -45.01 -0.12
CA PRO A 694 8.71 -43.72 -0.11
C PRO A 694 7.61 -43.66 -1.18
N THR A 695 6.43 -43.16 -0.82
CA THR A 695 5.32 -42.92 -1.76
C THR A 695 5.16 -41.42 -2.04
N TYR A 696 4.50 -41.04 -3.15
CA TYR A 696 4.18 -39.62 -3.40
C TYR A 696 3.39 -38.97 -2.26
N GLY A 697 2.59 -39.73 -1.51
CA GLY A 697 1.92 -39.22 -0.32
C GLY A 697 2.90 -38.77 0.78
N ASP A 698 4.02 -39.48 0.94
CA ASP A 698 5.07 -39.11 1.91
C ASP A 698 5.85 -37.87 1.44
N LEU A 699 6.15 -37.77 0.15
CA LEU A 699 6.80 -36.61 -0.46
C LEU A 699 5.90 -35.38 -0.31
N ASN A 700 4.62 -35.49 -0.69
CA ASN A 700 3.65 -34.40 -0.61
C ASN A 700 3.43 -33.94 0.84
N HIS A 701 3.54 -34.85 1.82
CA HIS A 701 3.50 -34.46 3.24
C HIS A 701 4.66 -33.52 3.60
N LEU A 702 5.90 -33.82 3.16
CA LEU A 702 7.04 -32.92 3.38
C LEU A 702 6.85 -31.57 2.68
N VAL A 703 6.38 -31.57 1.44
CA VAL A 703 6.12 -30.33 0.70
C VAL A 703 5.05 -29.48 1.39
N SER A 704 3.94 -30.08 1.82
CA SER A 704 2.86 -29.38 2.51
C SER A 704 3.32 -28.78 3.85
N ALA A 705 4.21 -29.46 4.58
CA ALA A 705 4.80 -28.94 5.80
C ALA A 705 5.67 -27.70 5.54
N THR A 706 6.49 -27.74 4.49
CA THR A 706 7.30 -26.60 4.03
C THR A 706 6.41 -25.43 3.61
N MET A 707 5.39 -25.66 2.78
CA MET A 707 4.46 -24.62 2.33
C MET A 707 3.70 -23.99 3.50
N SER A 708 3.23 -24.81 4.46
CA SER A 708 2.61 -24.33 5.70
C SER A 708 3.59 -23.45 6.48
N GLY A 709 4.85 -23.88 6.58
CA GLY A 709 5.94 -23.15 7.23
C GLY A 709 6.23 -21.77 6.63
N VAL A 710 6.42 -21.70 5.31
CA VAL A 710 6.68 -20.45 4.57
C VAL A 710 5.51 -19.47 4.72
N THR A 711 4.28 -19.96 4.64
CA THR A 711 3.06 -19.14 4.71
C THR A 711 2.62 -18.80 6.13
N THR A 712 3.34 -19.27 7.16
CA THR A 712 2.97 -19.06 8.56
C THR A 712 2.91 -17.57 8.94
N CYS A 713 3.85 -16.76 8.46
CA CYS A 713 3.91 -15.32 8.75
C CYS A 713 2.75 -14.53 8.14
N LEU A 714 2.10 -15.10 7.12
CA LEU A 714 0.94 -14.53 6.45
C LEU A 714 -0.33 -14.92 7.19
N ARG A 715 -0.47 -16.21 7.51
CA ARG A 715 -1.66 -16.83 8.11
C ARG A 715 -1.85 -16.58 9.60
N PHE A 716 -0.77 -16.33 10.33
CA PHE A 716 -0.82 -16.08 11.76
C PHE A 716 -0.12 -14.78 12.10
N PRO A 717 -0.63 -14.06 13.11
CA PRO A 717 -0.06 -12.78 13.49
C PRO A 717 1.23 -13.01 14.32
N GLY A 718 2.38 -12.91 13.65
CA GLY A 718 3.71 -12.99 14.27
C GLY A 718 4.20 -11.64 14.83
N GLN A 719 5.26 -11.66 15.64
CA GLN A 719 5.90 -10.42 16.11
C GLN A 719 6.67 -9.72 14.98
N LEU A 720 7.19 -10.50 14.01
CA LEU A 720 7.74 -9.99 12.76
C LEU A 720 6.68 -10.13 11.65
N ASN A 721 5.92 -9.06 11.38
CA ASN A 721 4.89 -9.05 10.33
C ASN A 721 5.54 -8.93 8.94
N ALA A 722 5.96 -10.07 8.37
CA ALA A 722 6.47 -10.17 7.02
C ALA A 722 5.31 -10.36 6.03
N ASP A 723 5.04 -9.33 5.24
CA ASP A 723 4.26 -9.42 4.00
C ASP A 723 5.02 -10.24 2.94
N LEU A 724 4.35 -10.79 1.93
CA LEU A 724 5.00 -11.39 0.76
C LEU A 724 5.99 -10.42 0.11
N ARG A 725 5.57 -9.17 -0.10
CA ARG A 725 6.47 -8.15 -0.65
C ARG A 725 7.67 -7.87 0.25
N LYS A 726 7.47 -7.87 1.58
CA LYS A 726 8.59 -7.68 2.52
C LYS A 726 9.52 -8.88 2.54
N LEU A 727 9.00 -10.09 2.39
CA LEU A 727 9.82 -11.29 2.26
C LEU A 727 10.67 -11.21 0.99
N ALA A 728 10.06 -10.87 -0.16
CA ALA A 728 10.75 -10.72 -1.43
C ALA A 728 11.90 -9.69 -1.34
N VAL A 729 11.61 -8.48 -0.85
CA VAL A 729 12.62 -7.41 -0.71
C VAL A 729 13.78 -7.81 0.21
N ASN A 730 13.55 -8.62 1.24
CA ASN A 730 14.62 -9.07 2.13
C ASN A 730 15.40 -10.27 1.59
N MET A 731 14.80 -11.08 0.70
CA MET A 731 15.36 -12.35 0.25
C MET A 731 15.98 -12.27 -1.15
N VAL A 732 15.55 -11.33 -1.99
CA VAL A 732 15.97 -11.18 -3.38
C VAL A 732 16.83 -9.91 -3.51
N PRO A 733 18.17 -10.02 -3.44
CA PRO A 733 19.05 -8.87 -3.67
C PRO A 733 19.10 -8.49 -5.15
N PHE A 734 19.01 -9.47 -6.05
CA PHE A 734 19.06 -9.29 -7.51
C PHE A 734 17.82 -9.93 -8.16
N PRO A 735 17.15 -9.25 -9.11
CA PRO A 735 15.87 -9.69 -9.66
C PRO A 735 15.86 -11.10 -10.27
N ARG A 736 16.97 -11.55 -10.89
CA ARG A 736 17.07 -12.89 -11.50
C ARG A 736 17.41 -14.00 -10.49
N LEU A 737 17.90 -13.65 -9.30
CA LEU A 737 18.38 -14.58 -8.28
C LEU A 737 17.35 -14.79 -7.17
N HIS A 738 16.14 -15.21 -7.55
CA HIS A 738 14.97 -15.42 -6.69
C HIS A 738 14.60 -16.89 -6.48
N PHE A 739 15.51 -17.81 -6.81
CA PHE A 739 15.33 -19.24 -6.56
C PHE A 739 15.78 -19.62 -5.14
N PHE A 740 14.83 -20.03 -4.32
CA PHE A 740 15.08 -20.39 -2.93
C PHE A 740 15.21 -21.89 -2.72
N MET A 741 16.10 -22.24 -1.78
CA MET A 741 16.24 -23.58 -1.21
C MET A 741 15.42 -23.65 0.09
N PRO A 742 14.26 -24.34 0.10
CA PRO A 742 13.52 -24.54 1.32
C PRO A 742 14.12 -25.68 2.15
N GLY A 743 13.97 -25.57 3.47
CA GLY A 743 14.28 -26.64 4.42
C GLY A 743 13.24 -26.68 5.53
N PHE A 744 13.10 -27.84 6.16
CA PHE A 744 12.17 -28.00 7.28
C PHE A 744 12.83 -28.82 8.39
N ALA A 745 12.64 -28.40 9.63
CA ALA A 745 13.02 -29.17 10.80
C ALA A 745 11.94 -29.06 11.88
N PRO A 746 11.66 -30.13 12.64
CA PRO A 746 12.41 -31.38 12.72
C PRO A 746 11.94 -32.44 11.70
N LEU A 747 12.90 -33.15 11.09
CA LEU A 747 12.64 -34.35 10.31
C LEU A 747 12.97 -35.58 11.16
N THR A 748 11.98 -36.08 11.91
CA THR A 748 12.15 -37.25 12.77
C THR A 748 11.21 -38.37 12.36
N SER A 749 11.70 -39.61 12.42
CA SER A 749 10.87 -40.79 12.18
C SER A 749 9.78 -40.91 13.24
N ARG A 750 8.62 -41.45 12.88
CA ARG A 750 7.46 -41.66 13.79
C ARG A 750 7.82 -42.44 15.07
N GLY A 751 8.81 -43.34 15.00
CA GLY A 751 9.30 -44.11 16.15
C GLY A 751 10.30 -43.37 17.05
N SER A 752 11.01 -42.36 16.54
CA SER A 752 12.00 -41.58 17.30
C SER A 752 11.43 -40.28 17.87
N GLN A 753 10.29 -39.82 17.37
CA GLN A 753 9.65 -38.55 17.76
C GLN A 753 9.31 -38.48 19.26
N GLN A 754 8.96 -39.61 19.90
CA GLN A 754 8.60 -39.64 21.33
C GLN A 754 9.81 -39.57 22.28
N TYR A 755 11.01 -39.91 21.80
CA TYR A 755 12.21 -40.06 22.65
C TYR A 755 13.16 -38.85 22.55
N ARG A 756 12.95 -37.95 21.59
CA ARG A 756 13.83 -36.80 21.35
C ARG A 756 13.20 -35.51 21.86
N ALA A 757 13.82 -34.90 22.87
CA ALA A 757 13.45 -33.56 23.31
C ALA A 757 14.03 -32.54 22.32
N LEU A 758 13.15 -31.92 21.53
CA LEU A 758 13.56 -30.86 20.60
C LEU A 758 13.88 -29.59 21.39
N THR A 759 14.99 -28.95 21.08
CA THR A 759 15.43 -27.66 21.64
C THR A 759 15.75 -26.69 20.50
N VAL A 760 15.75 -25.38 20.78
CA VAL A 760 16.07 -24.35 19.75
C VAL A 760 17.45 -24.59 19.12
N PRO A 761 18.54 -24.87 19.87
CA PRO A 761 19.84 -25.18 19.27
C PRO A 761 19.83 -26.39 18.34
N GLU A 762 19.08 -27.45 18.70
CA GLU A 762 18.96 -28.64 17.84
C GLU A 762 18.20 -28.34 16.55
N LEU A 763 17.15 -27.50 16.61
CA LEU A 763 16.41 -27.06 15.43
C LEU A 763 17.30 -26.23 14.51
N THR A 764 18.03 -25.25 15.07
CA THR A 764 18.95 -24.41 14.29
C THR A 764 20.05 -25.25 13.65
N GLN A 765 20.63 -26.23 14.37
CA GLN A 765 21.66 -27.09 13.80
C GLN A 765 21.12 -27.99 12.68
N GLN A 766 19.91 -28.54 12.84
CA GLN A 766 19.25 -29.34 11.81
C GLN A 766 18.88 -28.51 10.58
N MET A 767 18.51 -27.25 10.77
CA MET A 767 18.11 -26.34 9.71
C MET A 767 19.23 -26.12 8.68
N PHE A 768 20.48 -25.99 9.14
CA PHE A 768 21.67 -25.81 8.28
C PHE A 768 22.34 -27.12 7.85
N ASP A 769 21.76 -28.29 8.17
CA ASP A 769 22.29 -29.57 7.68
C ASP A 769 21.84 -29.81 6.24
N ALA A 770 22.77 -30.15 5.35
CA ALA A 770 22.50 -30.40 3.94
C ALA A 770 21.44 -31.51 3.73
N LYS A 771 21.33 -32.43 4.68
CA LYS A 771 20.36 -33.54 4.65
C LYS A 771 18.91 -33.11 4.84
N ASN A 772 18.66 -31.91 5.34
CA ASN A 772 17.32 -31.40 5.62
C ASN A 772 16.85 -30.36 4.59
N MET A 773 17.68 -30.10 3.58
CA MET A 773 17.31 -29.25 2.44
C MET A 773 16.39 -30.02 1.50
N MET A 774 15.36 -29.34 1.02
CA MET A 774 14.39 -29.89 0.07
C MET A 774 14.86 -29.73 -1.38
N ALA A 775 16.03 -29.13 -1.61
CA ALA A 775 16.74 -29.09 -2.88
C ALA A 775 18.02 -29.93 -2.77
N ALA A 776 18.34 -30.75 -3.77
CA ALA A 776 19.49 -31.65 -3.72
C ALA A 776 20.79 -30.92 -4.08
N CYS A 777 21.15 -29.93 -3.27
CA CYS A 777 22.41 -29.19 -3.37
C CYS A 777 23.10 -29.22 -2.00
N ASP A 778 24.43 -29.28 -1.96
CA ASP A 778 25.16 -29.09 -0.71
C ASP A 778 25.38 -27.58 -0.47
N PRO A 779 24.77 -26.98 0.56
CA PRO A 779 24.94 -25.54 0.81
C PRO A 779 26.38 -25.14 1.14
N ARG A 780 27.25 -26.11 1.45
CA ARG A 780 28.68 -25.86 1.73
C ARG A 780 29.50 -25.59 0.48
N HIS A 781 29.01 -25.93 -0.70
CA HIS A 781 29.67 -25.66 -1.98
C HIS A 781 29.43 -24.23 -2.49
N GLY A 782 28.53 -23.48 -1.83
CA GLY A 782 28.24 -22.10 -2.16
C GLY A 782 28.26 -21.19 -0.95
N ARG A 783 27.75 -19.98 -1.14
CA ARG A 783 27.51 -18.99 -0.08
C ARG A 783 26.02 -18.65 -0.03
N TYR A 784 25.55 -18.27 1.15
CA TYR A 784 24.21 -17.73 1.34
C TYR A 784 24.23 -16.23 1.05
N LEU A 785 23.41 -15.82 0.08
CA LEU A 785 23.10 -14.41 -0.16
C LEU A 785 22.23 -13.91 0.98
N THR A 786 21.08 -14.55 1.19
CA THR A 786 20.08 -14.21 2.21
C THR A 786 19.48 -15.48 2.82
N VAL A 787 19.05 -15.38 4.08
CA VAL A 787 18.42 -16.49 4.81
C VAL A 787 17.24 -15.98 5.61
N ALA A 788 16.10 -16.65 5.50
CA ALA A 788 14.98 -16.49 6.41
C ALA A 788 14.70 -17.79 7.18
N ALA A 789 14.53 -17.67 8.50
CA ALA A 789 14.18 -18.77 9.38
C ALA A 789 12.87 -18.46 10.11
N MET A 790 11.84 -19.26 9.82
CA MET A 790 10.50 -19.13 10.40
C MET A 790 10.32 -20.18 11.50
N PHE A 791 10.52 -19.76 12.73
CA PHE A 791 10.34 -20.57 13.93
C PHE A 791 8.87 -20.59 14.35
N ARG A 792 8.36 -21.77 14.73
CA ARG A 792 6.99 -21.97 15.20
C ARG A 792 6.96 -22.68 16.55
N GLY A 793 6.07 -22.23 17.43
CA GLY A 793 5.88 -22.74 18.78
C GLY A 793 6.41 -21.79 19.86
N ARG A 794 6.06 -22.08 21.12
CA ARG A 794 6.45 -21.25 22.27
C ARG A 794 7.94 -21.38 22.56
N MET A 795 8.71 -20.34 22.24
CA MET A 795 10.16 -20.28 22.47
C MET A 795 10.60 -18.87 22.86
N SER A 796 11.80 -18.76 23.44
CA SER A 796 12.38 -17.46 23.80
C SER A 796 13.07 -16.85 22.58
N MET A 797 12.66 -15.63 22.17
CA MET A 797 13.30 -14.93 21.05
C MET A 797 14.79 -14.71 21.28
N LYS A 798 15.18 -14.38 22.52
CA LYS A 798 16.58 -14.23 22.88
C LYS A 798 17.40 -15.48 22.57
N GLU A 799 16.85 -16.67 22.83
CA GLU A 799 17.54 -17.92 22.55
C GLU A 799 17.65 -18.17 21.04
N VAL A 800 16.60 -17.85 20.27
CA VAL A 800 16.61 -17.95 18.81
C VAL A 800 17.68 -17.04 18.21
N ASP A 801 17.73 -15.77 18.62
CA ASP A 801 18.68 -14.79 18.10
C ASP A 801 20.12 -15.15 18.47
N GLU A 802 20.36 -15.60 19.71
CA GLU A 802 21.67 -16.09 20.14
C GLU A 802 22.13 -17.30 19.32
N GLN A 803 21.24 -18.25 19.02
CA GLN A 803 21.60 -19.42 18.21
C GLN A 803 21.87 -19.06 16.75
N MET A 804 21.09 -18.15 16.16
CA MET A 804 21.29 -17.72 14.78
C MET A 804 22.60 -16.93 14.62
N LEU A 805 22.89 -16.02 15.56
CA LEU A 805 24.16 -15.30 15.60
C LEU A 805 25.35 -16.25 15.81
N ASN A 806 25.20 -17.28 16.66
CA ASN A 806 26.23 -18.29 16.89
C ASN A 806 26.52 -19.11 15.62
N VAL A 807 25.49 -19.46 14.82
CA VAL A 807 25.72 -20.12 13.54
C VAL A 807 26.42 -19.20 12.56
N GLN A 808 25.97 -17.94 12.44
CA GLN A 808 26.59 -16.97 11.54
C GLN A 808 28.07 -16.76 11.87
N ASN A 809 28.42 -16.63 13.15
CA ASN A 809 29.81 -16.46 13.60
C ASN A 809 30.68 -17.71 13.37
N LYS A 810 30.13 -18.92 13.53
CA LYS A 810 30.86 -20.17 13.29
C LYS A 810 31.11 -20.45 11.82
N ASN A 811 30.18 -20.02 10.99
CA ASN A 811 30.09 -20.35 9.57
C ASN A 811 30.22 -19.11 8.69
N SER A 812 30.93 -18.08 9.14
CA SER A 812 30.97 -16.76 8.47
C SER A 812 31.42 -16.87 7.01
N SER A 813 32.30 -17.81 6.67
CA SER A 813 32.76 -18.08 5.30
C SER A 813 31.68 -18.57 4.34
N TYR A 814 30.57 -19.11 4.86
CA TYR A 814 29.42 -19.57 4.07
C TYR A 814 28.36 -18.48 3.90
N PHE A 815 28.50 -17.34 4.57
CA PHE A 815 27.66 -16.17 4.36
C PHE A 815 28.44 -15.15 3.55
N VAL A 816 27.73 -14.45 2.67
CA VAL A 816 28.30 -13.34 1.94
C VAL A 816 28.62 -12.18 2.88
N GLU A 817 29.80 -11.57 2.72
CA GLU A 817 30.29 -10.49 3.58
C GLU A 817 29.75 -9.11 3.20
N TRP A 818 29.46 -8.88 1.91
CA TRP A 818 29.01 -7.58 1.38
C TRP A 818 27.52 -7.29 1.66
N ILE A 819 26.71 -8.31 2.01
CA ILE A 819 25.35 -8.11 2.53
C ILE A 819 25.39 -8.17 4.07
N PRO A 820 25.40 -7.01 4.78
CA PRO A 820 25.34 -7.02 6.23
C PRO A 820 23.98 -7.52 6.72
N ASN A 821 23.96 -8.33 7.79
CA ASN A 821 22.74 -8.82 8.44
C ASN A 821 21.74 -9.53 7.50
N ASN A 822 22.27 -10.43 6.67
CA ASN A 822 21.51 -11.21 5.67
C ASN A 822 20.63 -12.34 6.23
N VAL A 823 20.63 -12.55 7.54
CA VAL A 823 19.81 -13.54 8.23
C VAL A 823 18.61 -12.86 8.90
N LYS A 824 17.40 -13.27 8.53
CA LYS A 824 16.13 -12.84 9.14
C LYS A 824 15.47 -13.99 9.89
N THR A 825 14.97 -13.70 11.08
CA THR A 825 14.26 -14.65 11.93
C THR A 825 12.85 -14.16 12.17
N ALA A 826 11.86 -15.06 12.06
CA ALA A 826 10.51 -14.78 12.51
C ALA A 826 10.07 -15.88 13.48
N VAL A 827 9.29 -15.50 14.50
CA VAL A 827 8.75 -16.42 15.50
C VAL A 827 7.23 -16.31 15.50
N CYS A 828 6.57 -17.46 15.38
CA CYS A 828 5.13 -17.61 15.50
C CYS A 828 4.80 -18.51 16.70
N ASP A 829 3.86 -18.09 17.54
CA ASP A 829 3.50 -18.84 18.76
C ASP A 829 2.71 -20.13 18.47
N ILE A 830 2.09 -20.23 17.30
CA ILE A 830 1.25 -21.38 16.91
C ILE A 830 2.12 -22.45 16.22
N PRO A 831 2.37 -23.59 16.90
CA PRO A 831 3.10 -24.68 16.29
C PRO A 831 2.22 -25.44 15.29
N PRO A 832 2.82 -26.15 14.31
CA PRO A 832 2.08 -27.02 13.42
C PRO A 832 1.53 -28.25 14.17
N ARG A 833 0.46 -28.84 13.64
CA ARG A 833 -0.25 -29.97 14.27
C ARG A 833 0.69 -31.17 14.46
N GLY A 834 0.73 -31.70 15.69
CA GLY A 834 1.56 -32.88 16.04
C GLY A 834 3.01 -32.56 16.41
N LEU A 835 3.45 -31.30 16.33
CA LEU A 835 4.77 -30.86 16.77
C LEU A 835 4.61 -29.75 17.82
N LYS A 836 5.56 -29.67 18.77
CA LYS A 836 5.59 -28.58 19.76
C LYS A 836 6.38 -27.38 19.26
N MET A 837 7.40 -27.63 18.45
CA MET A 837 8.27 -26.64 17.85
C MET A 837 8.70 -27.12 16.46
N SER A 838 8.83 -26.18 15.53
CA SER A 838 9.40 -26.42 14.21
C SER A 838 10.10 -25.17 13.70
N VAL A 839 10.94 -25.32 12.70
CA VAL A 839 11.55 -24.23 11.97
C VAL A 839 11.48 -24.53 10.48
N THR A 840 11.13 -23.51 9.71
CA THR A 840 11.16 -23.55 8.24
C THR A 840 12.28 -22.64 7.78
N PHE A 841 13.12 -23.16 6.92
CA PHE A 841 14.26 -22.48 6.34
C PHE A 841 13.94 -22.06 4.92
N ILE A 842 14.33 -20.85 4.58
CA ILE A 842 14.33 -20.34 3.22
C ILE A 842 15.71 -19.76 3.00
N GLY A 843 16.53 -20.41 2.19
CA GLY A 843 17.87 -19.92 1.87
C GLY A 843 17.95 -19.50 0.41
N ASN A 844 18.42 -18.29 0.15
CA ASN A 844 18.93 -17.91 -1.17
C ASN A 844 20.43 -18.19 -1.18
N SER A 845 20.84 -19.27 -1.86
CA SER A 845 22.24 -19.71 -1.89
C SER A 845 22.70 -19.92 -3.31
N THR A 846 23.95 -19.55 -3.58
CA THR A 846 24.61 -19.81 -4.85
C THR A 846 24.77 -21.30 -5.14
N ALA A 847 24.65 -22.17 -4.13
CA ALA A 847 24.68 -23.63 -4.30
C ALA A 847 23.53 -24.17 -5.16
N ILE A 848 22.44 -23.41 -5.35
CA ILE A 848 21.32 -23.80 -6.22
C ILE A 848 21.76 -24.04 -7.66
N GLN A 849 22.90 -23.47 -8.08
CA GLN A 849 23.50 -23.73 -9.39
C GLN A 849 23.75 -25.22 -9.67
N GLU A 850 23.98 -26.07 -8.65
CA GLU A 850 24.15 -27.52 -8.84
C GLU A 850 22.89 -28.17 -9.41
N LEU A 851 21.72 -27.71 -8.98
CA LEU A 851 20.44 -28.18 -9.47
C LEU A 851 20.25 -27.82 -10.94
N PHE A 852 20.56 -26.57 -11.31
CA PHE A 852 20.47 -26.10 -12.69
C PHE A 852 21.51 -26.77 -13.60
N LYS A 853 22.75 -26.95 -13.13
CA LYS A 853 23.80 -27.70 -13.85
C LYS A 853 23.35 -29.14 -14.15
N ARG A 854 22.75 -29.82 -13.18
CA ARG A 854 22.23 -31.19 -13.36
C ARG A 854 21.14 -31.26 -14.44
N VAL A 855 20.19 -30.31 -14.43
CA VAL A 855 19.13 -30.24 -15.45
C VAL A 855 19.73 -29.89 -16.82
N SER A 856 20.66 -28.93 -16.87
CA SER A 856 21.38 -28.51 -18.08
C SER A 856 22.14 -29.67 -18.72
N GLU A 857 22.93 -30.43 -17.95
CA GLU A 857 23.68 -31.58 -18.49
C GLU A 857 22.76 -32.65 -19.12
N GLN A 858 21.62 -32.93 -18.49
CA GLN A 858 20.63 -33.87 -19.01
C GLN A 858 19.95 -33.33 -20.28
N PHE A 859 19.60 -32.04 -20.29
CA PHE A 859 19.07 -31.35 -21.45
C PHE A 859 20.05 -31.42 -22.62
N THR A 860 21.30 -31.00 -22.43
CA THR A 860 22.34 -30.98 -23.47
C THR A 860 22.59 -32.39 -24.01
N ALA A 861 22.59 -33.42 -23.16
CA ALA A 861 22.77 -34.81 -23.58
C ALA A 861 21.66 -35.29 -24.53
N MET A 862 20.42 -34.86 -24.30
CA MET A 862 19.29 -35.17 -25.19
C MET A 862 19.28 -34.30 -26.44
N PHE A 863 19.50 -32.99 -26.29
CA PHE A 863 19.45 -32.00 -27.36
C PHE A 863 20.53 -32.24 -28.42
N ARG A 864 21.75 -32.62 -28.01
CA ARG A 864 22.81 -33.04 -28.95
C ARG A 864 22.42 -34.21 -29.85
N ARG A 865 21.51 -35.08 -29.38
CA ARG A 865 21.00 -36.23 -30.15
C ARG A 865 19.68 -35.93 -30.87
N LYS A 866 19.11 -34.74 -30.65
CA LYS A 866 17.77 -34.34 -31.11
C LYS A 866 16.70 -35.38 -30.76
N ALA A 867 16.84 -36.04 -29.61
CA ALA A 867 15.90 -37.06 -29.17
C ALA A 867 14.56 -36.41 -28.80
N PHE A 868 13.44 -36.97 -29.25
CA PHE A 868 12.07 -36.48 -28.96
C PHE A 868 11.73 -35.04 -29.39
N LEU A 869 12.64 -34.34 -30.08
CA LEU A 869 12.46 -32.95 -30.51
C LEU A 869 11.23 -32.74 -31.41
N HIS A 870 10.91 -33.73 -32.24
CA HIS A 870 9.73 -33.71 -33.13
C HIS A 870 8.38 -33.59 -32.39
N TRP A 871 8.31 -33.92 -31.09
CA TRP A 871 7.09 -33.71 -30.30
C TRP A 871 6.86 -32.24 -29.99
N TYR A 872 7.91 -31.45 -29.89
CA TYR A 872 7.83 -30.01 -29.59
C TYR A 872 7.71 -29.20 -30.87
N THR A 873 8.54 -29.52 -31.88
CA THR A 873 8.48 -28.82 -33.17
C THR A 873 7.20 -29.14 -33.95
N GLY A 874 6.58 -30.29 -33.70
CA GLY A 874 5.26 -30.64 -34.24
C GLY A 874 4.12 -29.75 -33.74
N GLU A 875 4.30 -29.08 -32.60
CA GLU A 875 3.32 -28.17 -31.98
C GLU A 875 3.61 -26.70 -32.30
N GLY A 876 4.63 -26.42 -33.11
CA GLY A 876 4.96 -25.07 -33.59
C GLY A 876 6.19 -24.42 -32.96
N MET A 877 6.90 -25.09 -32.04
CA MET A 877 8.17 -24.58 -31.50
C MET A 877 9.32 -24.65 -32.50
N ASP A 878 10.22 -23.67 -32.46
CA ASP A 878 11.47 -23.70 -33.21
C ASP A 878 12.61 -24.30 -32.37
N GLU A 879 13.60 -24.92 -33.02
CA GLU A 879 14.83 -25.39 -32.35
C GLU A 879 15.64 -24.23 -31.73
N MET A 880 15.44 -22.99 -32.21
CA MET A 880 16.08 -21.80 -31.68
C MET A 880 15.63 -21.50 -30.24
N GLU A 881 14.33 -21.67 -29.92
CA GLU A 881 13.80 -21.46 -28.56
C GLU A 881 14.46 -22.40 -27.54
N PHE A 882 14.78 -23.63 -27.93
CA PHE A 882 15.53 -24.57 -27.08
C PHE A 882 16.94 -24.08 -26.77
N THR A 883 17.58 -23.47 -27.77
CA THR A 883 18.94 -22.95 -27.65
C THR A 883 18.96 -21.68 -26.78
N GLU A 884 17.94 -20.82 -26.92
CA GLU A 884 17.75 -19.62 -26.08
C GLU A 884 17.51 -20.00 -24.62
N ALA A 885 16.63 -20.97 -24.37
CA ALA A 885 16.37 -21.45 -23.02
C ALA A 885 17.61 -22.13 -22.38
N GLU A 886 18.39 -22.88 -23.17
CA GLU A 886 19.68 -23.44 -22.71
C GLU A 886 20.68 -22.33 -22.38
N SER A 887 20.78 -21.29 -23.23
CA SER A 887 21.67 -20.15 -23.00
C SER A 887 21.28 -19.42 -21.71
N ASN A 888 20.01 -19.02 -21.56
CA ASN A 888 19.54 -18.27 -20.40
C ASN A 888 19.74 -19.05 -19.09
N MET A 889 19.52 -20.37 -19.11
CA MET A 889 19.81 -21.22 -17.96
C MET A 889 21.30 -21.29 -17.61
N ASN A 890 22.18 -21.30 -18.63
CA ASN A 890 23.63 -21.26 -18.40
C ASN A 890 24.11 -19.87 -17.95
N ASP A 891 23.46 -18.81 -18.41
CA ASP A 891 23.73 -17.43 -17.97
C ASP A 891 23.35 -17.28 -16.49
N LEU A 892 22.18 -17.77 -16.08
CA LEU A 892 21.77 -17.81 -14.66
C LEU A 892 22.77 -18.58 -13.79
N VAL A 893 23.27 -19.73 -14.27
CA VAL A 893 24.32 -20.49 -13.57
C VAL A 893 25.60 -19.69 -13.43
N SER A 894 25.95 -18.92 -14.47
CA SER A 894 27.16 -18.08 -14.47
C SER A 894 27.01 -16.89 -13.52
N GLU A 895 25.84 -16.26 -13.43
CA GLU A 895 25.54 -15.22 -12.44
C GLU A 895 25.70 -15.75 -11.00
N TYR A 896 25.12 -16.91 -10.70
CA TYR A 896 25.30 -17.53 -9.37
C TYR A 896 26.78 -17.83 -9.06
N GLN A 897 27.57 -18.21 -10.07
CA GLN A 897 29.00 -18.44 -9.90
C GLN A 897 29.77 -17.13 -9.68
N GLN A 898 29.43 -16.06 -10.40
CA GLN A 898 30.05 -14.74 -10.26
C GLN A 898 29.88 -14.21 -8.83
N TYR A 899 28.66 -14.20 -8.29
CA TYR A 899 28.42 -13.72 -6.92
C TYR A 899 28.94 -14.67 -5.84
N GLN A 900 29.17 -15.94 -6.17
CA GLN A 900 29.83 -16.87 -5.27
C GLN A 900 31.31 -16.52 -5.06
N ASP A 901 31.99 -16.14 -6.15
CA ASP A 901 33.41 -15.82 -6.16
C ASP A 901 33.70 -14.36 -5.77
N ALA A 902 32.69 -13.47 -5.90
CA ALA A 902 32.79 -12.06 -5.55
C ALA A 902 33.27 -11.83 -4.10
N THR A 903 34.15 -10.84 -3.94
CA THR A 903 34.68 -10.37 -2.65
C THR A 903 34.38 -8.89 -2.45
N ALA A 904 34.29 -8.44 -1.20
CA ALA A 904 33.94 -7.06 -0.85
C ALA A 904 34.94 -5.99 -1.36
N GLU A 905 36.12 -6.38 -1.85
CA GLU A 905 37.11 -5.45 -2.42
C GLU A 905 36.91 -5.17 -3.91
N GLU A 906 36.11 -5.98 -4.64
CA GLU A 906 35.96 -5.90 -6.09
C GLU A 906 34.69 -5.14 -6.55
N GLU A 907 33.76 -4.79 -5.65
CA GLU A 907 32.51 -4.06 -5.99
C GLU A 907 32.74 -2.66 -6.59
N GLY A 908 33.85 -2.00 -6.27
CA GLY A 908 34.15 -0.67 -6.80
C GLY A 908 34.36 -0.61 -8.32
N GLU A 909 34.62 -1.74 -8.99
CA GLU A 909 34.75 -1.82 -10.46
C GLU A 909 33.45 -2.32 -11.13
N PHE A 910 32.59 -3.05 -10.40
CA PHE A 910 31.37 -3.65 -10.98
C PHE A 910 30.17 -2.70 -11.05
N GLU A 911 30.05 -1.74 -10.12
CA GLU A 911 28.99 -0.69 -10.19
C GLU A 911 29.19 0.27 -11.38
N GLU A 912 30.40 0.39 -11.92
CA GLU A 912 30.67 1.22 -13.11
C GLU A 912 30.23 0.51 -14.41
N GLU A 913 30.32 -0.82 -14.51
CA GLU A 913 29.94 -1.55 -15.74
C GLU A 913 28.41 -1.69 -15.91
N GLU A 914 27.64 -1.95 -14.84
CA GLU A 914 26.17 -2.03 -14.96
C GLU A 914 25.51 -0.67 -15.27
N ASN A 915 26.12 0.44 -14.87
CA ASN A 915 25.61 1.78 -15.20
C ASN A 915 25.92 2.20 -16.66
N GLU A 916 26.77 1.48 -17.40
CA GLU A 916 27.04 1.72 -18.81
C GLU A 916 26.11 0.94 -19.77
N GLU A 917 25.44 -0.12 -19.30
CA GLU A 917 24.53 -0.93 -20.12
C GLU A 917 23.02 -0.64 -19.93
N ALA A 918 22.62 0.32 -19.08
CA ALA A 918 21.23 0.72 -18.84
C ALA A 918 20.74 1.95 -19.65
#